data_AF-A0A2N9NDD4-F1
#
_entry.id   AF-A0A2N9NDD4-F1
#
_cell.length_a   1.000
_cell.length_b   1.000
_cell.length_c   1.000
_cell.angle_alpha   90.00
_cell.angle_beta   90.00
_cell.angle_gamma   90.00
#
_symmetry.space_group_name_H-M   'P 1'
#
loop_
_entity.id
_entity.type
_entity.pdbx_description
1 polymer ?
#
loop_
_entity_poly.entity_id
_entity_poly.type
_entity_poly.pdbx_seq_one_letter_code
_entity_poly.pdbx_strand_id
1 'polypeptide(L)'
;MSTFYDRFRECAQRWPNNVALEIQRPDRVESYTYAELRQMADSIGRWLTERKLSPGARLAILADNHPRWVAAYLGIIASGGTAVPLDTAFHADQVATLLRDSGSSMLFSDVKHLAIAREAVGKSTIGIVLLDATNAGEGPRAAQTDLDRIFAAGSGNFAPLSSAENVLASLLYTSGTTADPKGVMLAHGNLIGEVEAVFGWADIGPDDAVLGVLPLFHVLSQMANLLLPLVKGARVVYLETLNTTELLRALSERKITAFAVVPQFFYLIHERIFKEVARRGKLAQSALRVLMSVTRFGRKLGVNLGKVFFKRIHHTFGDNMRYLVTGGSRFDPKIALDFYALGIDVLQAYGLTETTGAACANLPNDNLIGSVGPPLTGVEVKILDPQPQEGVPLPVGEIALRGTIVMKGYWNRPEATAEVLKDGWLYTGDLGYLDSGNNLFITGRKKEVIILSNGKNIYPEEVEAHYLESPYIKEICVMGLEGRPGDPTADRLHAVVVPNFEVLKQRKIANAKEVIRFDIENLSTQLPSTKRIGSYEIWQEDLPRTTTRKLKRFEIAKRVKANQGKQGAEIGTERPLTEENLAWLDQPDVQRALDIIRQAGRNQAQALRPDNNLELDLGLDSMQRVELLVALEQELGGNVEESRLAEIYTVRDLVDLVRESAAGGATLARPRAGWDTLLREQTTDPEVLALTSSRPVSEAFWFLVSRVIRIAADDRFHLRVNGLEKIPSRGPFILCSNHQSFVDPLILGGLLPWTVFRDTFAVGTSEIFGSGFMRTLARWLRVVVVDPDANLVPAMRAGAFGLRHGRVLILYPEGERSIDGMPKSFKKGAAILSIHTQVPIIPVAIEGFYDAWPRGRPFQKFAPLRMKFGDAIFPPPEAEASEAAYEKLIVEVKARVVAMWEQLRGTMSTSASA
;
A
#
# COMPACT_ATOMS: atom_id res chain seq x y z
N MET A 1 40.47 29.42 0.82
CA MET A 1 39.03 29.27 1.13
C MET A 1 38.88 28.17 2.19
N SER A 2 37.88 28.27 3.07
CA SER A 2 37.72 27.41 4.25
C SER A 2 37.09 26.05 3.89
N THR A 3 37.62 24.95 4.43
CA THR A 3 36.98 23.63 4.34
C THR A 3 35.71 23.57 5.21
N PHE A 4 34.91 22.50 5.04
CA PHE A 4 33.79 22.24 5.95
C PHE A 4 34.27 22.12 7.42
N TYR A 5 35.39 21.44 7.66
CA TYR A 5 35.92 21.28 9.03
C TYR A 5 36.36 22.62 9.62
N ASP A 6 36.89 23.55 8.82
CA ASP A 6 37.22 24.90 9.28
C ASP A 6 35.96 25.65 9.76
N ARG A 7 34.84 25.55 9.05
CA ARG A 7 33.55 26.13 9.48
C ARG A 7 33.03 25.51 10.78
N PHE A 8 33.11 24.19 10.90
CA PHE A 8 32.78 23.51 12.15
C PHE A 8 33.69 23.98 13.30
N ARG A 9 35.00 24.13 13.06
CA ARG A 9 35.96 24.60 14.07
C ARG A 9 35.66 26.04 14.51
N GLU A 10 35.36 26.93 13.58
CA GLU A 10 34.92 28.31 13.87
C GLU A 10 33.66 28.31 14.74
N CYS A 11 32.68 27.47 14.39
CA CYS A 11 31.45 27.26 15.16
C CYS A 11 31.74 26.73 16.57
N ALA A 12 32.57 25.70 16.69
CA ALA A 12 32.94 25.10 17.98
C ALA A 12 33.74 26.05 18.88
N GLN A 13 34.51 26.97 18.30
CA GLN A 13 35.19 28.05 19.04
C GLN A 13 34.21 29.11 19.52
N ARG A 14 33.17 29.40 18.74
CA ARG A 14 32.15 30.40 19.10
C ARG A 14 31.19 29.91 20.17
N TRP A 15 30.83 28.62 20.16
CA TRP A 15 29.87 28.02 21.10
C TRP A 15 30.41 26.74 21.77
N PRO A 16 31.56 26.79 22.46
CA PRO A 16 32.25 25.60 22.95
C PRO A 16 31.43 24.79 23.96
N ASN A 17 30.62 25.46 24.78
CA ASN A 17 29.84 24.85 25.85
C ASN A 17 28.43 24.44 25.41
N ASN A 18 28.01 24.78 24.18
CA ASN A 18 26.71 24.34 23.67
C ASN A 18 26.76 22.83 23.38
N VAL A 19 25.65 22.14 23.60
CA VAL A 19 25.53 20.73 23.25
C VAL A 19 25.42 20.61 21.72
N ALA A 20 26.39 19.93 21.11
CA ALA A 20 26.39 19.67 19.67
C ALA A 20 25.56 18.43 19.33
N LEU A 21 25.78 17.34 20.07
CA LEU A 21 25.17 16.03 19.79
C LEU A 21 24.62 15.41 21.08
N GLU A 22 23.46 14.77 20.99
CA GLU A 22 22.90 13.92 22.03
C GLU A 22 22.55 12.56 21.45
N ILE A 23 22.65 11.51 22.25
CA ILE A 23 22.00 10.23 21.97
C ILE A 23 21.06 9.88 23.12
N GLN A 24 19.78 9.72 22.77
CA GLN A 24 18.75 9.31 23.70
C GLN A 24 18.68 7.77 23.74
N ARG A 25 18.82 7.24 24.94
CA ARG A 25 18.65 5.83 25.29
C ARG A 25 17.40 5.68 26.18
N PRO A 26 16.83 4.47 26.31
CA PRO A 26 15.63 4.27 27.14
C PRO A 26 15.80 4.73 28.59
N ASP A 27 16.98 4.57 29.17
CA ASP A 27 17.30 4.83 30.58
C ASP A 27 18.07 6.13 30.83
N ARG A 28 18.77 6.66 29.83
CA ARG A 28 19.65 7.82 29.98
C ARG A 28 19.81 8.63 28.70
N VAL A 29 20.41 9.81 28.82
CA VAL A 29 20.87 10.59 27.68
C VAL A 29 22.33 10.91 27.84
N GLU A 30 23.05 10.75 26.74
CA GLU A 30 24.47 11.06 26.63
C GLU A 30 24.60 12.28 25.72
N SER A 31 25.43 13.24 26.12
CA SER A 31 25.51 14.56 25.49
C SER A 31 26.96 14.96 25.29
N TYR A 32 27.24 15.57 24.15
CA TYR A 32 28.56 16.02 23.75
C TYR A 32 28.49 17.47 23.34
N THR A 33 29.28 18.31 24.01
CA THR A 33 29.45 19.71 23.66
C THR A 33 30.24 19.88 22.37
N TYR A 34 30.16 21.07 21.76
CA TYR A 34 30.99 21.42 20.61
C TYR A 34 32.49 21.29 20.89
N ALA A 35 32.94 21.66 22.10
CA ALA A 35 34.33 21.52 22.51
C ALA A 35 34.76 20.05 22.59
N GLU A 36 33.93 19.19 23.19
CA GLU A 36 34.19 17.74 23.28
C GLU A 36 34.19 17.08 21.90
N LEU A 37 33.18 17.37 21.07
CA LEU A 37 33.10 16.83 19.71
C LEU A 37 34.32 17.23 18.88
N ARG A 38 34.75 18.49 18.99
CA ARG A 38 35.98 18.96 18.33
C ARG A 38 37.20 18.20 18.84
N GLN A 39 37.33 18.02 20.16
CA GLN A 39 38.45 17.27 20.74
C GLN A 39 38.48 15.81 20.25
N MET A 40 37.32 15.16 20.17
CA MET A 40 37.19 13.80 19.63
C MET A 40 37.64 13.74 18.16
N ALA A 41 37.14 14.65 17.32
CA ALA A 41 37.50 14.73 15.91
C ALA A 41 39.00 15.06 15.70
N ASP A 42 39.55 16.02 16.44
CA ASP A 42 40.98 16.37 16.40
C ASP A 42 41.88 15.22 16.88
N SER A 43 41.43 14.40 17.85
CA SER A 43 42.15 13.19 18.31
C SER A 43 42.23 12.12 17.22
N ILE A 44 41.14 11.92 16.48
CA ILE A 44 41.11 11.03 15.32
C ILE A 44 42.01 11.58 14.21
N GLY A 45 41.93 12.89 13.93
CA GLY A 45 42.78 13.55 12.94
C GLY A 45 44.27 13.39 13.23
N ARG A 46 44.68 13.57 14.50
CA ARG A 46 46.06 13.30 14.97
C ARG A 46 46.46 11.86 14.67
N TRP A 47 45.65 10.90 15.11
CA TRP A 47 45.95 9.48 14.99
C TRP A 47 46.08 9.04 13.52
N LEU A 48 45.22 9.55 12.64
CA LEU A 48 45.30 9.31 11.20
C LEU A 48 46.58 9.90 10.58
N THR A 49 46.98 11.09 11.02
CA THR A 49 48.19 11.78 10.55
C THR A 49 49.46 11.04 10.97
N GLU A 50 49.54 10.54 12.20
CA GLU A 50 50.66 9.74 12.72
C GLU A 50 50.88 8.44 11.94
N ARG A 51 49.79 7.87 11.39
CA ARG A 51 49.82 6.68 10.54
C ARG A 51 50.29 6.95 9.11
N LYS A 52 50.57 8.21 8.76
CA LYS A 52 51.09 8.63 7.45
C LYS A 52 50.23 8.13 6.29
N LEU A 53 48.90 8.17 6.46
CA LEU A 53 47.98 7.89 5.35
C LEU A 53 48.18 8.95 4.25
N SER A 54 48.14 8.53 3.00
CA SER A 54 48.23 9.46 1.87
C SER A 54 47.07 10.47 1.91
N PRO A 55 47.30 11.75 1.58
CA PRO A 55 46.22 12.71 1.39
C PRO A 55 45.14 12.17 0.44
N GLY A 56 43.87 12.41 0.79
CA GLY A 56 42.72 11.84 0.07
C GLY A 56 42.49 10.35 0.33
N ALA A 57 43.17 9.73 1.30
CA ALA A 57 42.89 8.36 1.73
C ALA A 57 41.40 8.18 2.03
N ARG A 58 40.82 7.06 1.58
CA ARG A 58 39.40 6.75 1.77
C ARG A 58 39.24 5.86 2.99
N LEU A 59 38.38 6.27 3.91
CA LEU A 59 38.15 5.56 5.17
C LEU A 59 36.64 5.28 5.29
N ALA A 60 36.31 4.00 5.34
CA ALA A 60 34.93 3.56 5.38
C ALA A 60 34.34 3.62 6.79
N ILE A 61 33.03 3.85 6.89
CA ILE A 61 32.29 3.84 8.16
C ILE A 61 31.06 2.93 7.99
N LEU A 62 31.02 1.83 8.74
CA LEU A 62 29.90 0.89 8.81
C LEU A 62 29.41 0.82 10.27
N ALA A 63 28.50 1.72 10.63
CA ALA A 63 27.97 1.81 11.98
C ALA A 63 26.62 2.52 12.01
N ASP A 64 25.82 2.22 13.03
CA ASP A 64 24.58 2.95 13.34
C ASP A 64 24.87 4.40 13.77
N ASN A 65 23.83 5.24 13.77
CA ASN A 65 23.93 6.63 14.15
C ASN A 65 24.42 6.78 15.60
N HIS A 66 25.56 7.45 15.79
CA HIS A 66 26.15 7.70 17.10
C HIS A 66 26.99 8.98 17.08
N PRO A 67 27.12 9.74 18.18
CA PRO A 67 28.04 10.88 18.24
C PRO A 67 29.49 10.54 17.84
N ARG A 68 29.92 9.31 18.12
CA ARG A 68 31.25 8.79 17.76
C ARG A 68 31.39 8.54 16.25
N TRP A 69 30.29 8.21 15.56
CA TRP A 69 30.24 8.18 14.08
C TRP A 69 30.57 9.56 13.52
N VAL A 70 29.95 10.60 14.08
CA VAL A 70 30.16 12.00 13.67
C VAL A 70 31.60 12.42 13.92
N ALA A 71 32.15 12.11 15.10
CA ALA A 71 33.55 12.38 15.41
C ALA A 71 34.51 11.69 14.40
N ALA A 72 34.24 10.44 14.03
CA ALA A 72 35.03 9.72 13.02
C ALA A 72 34.96 10.40 11.66
N TYR A 73 33.76 10.74 11.17
CA TYR A 73 33.58 11.46 9.92
C TYR A 73 34.35 12.79 9.90
N LEU A 74 34.19 13.61 10.95
CA LEU A 74 34.85 14.90 11.08
C LEU A 74 36.38 14.76 11.18
N GLY A 75 36.87 13.77 11.94
CA GLY A 75 38.31 13.50 12.07
C GLY A 75 38.95 13.05 10.77
N ILE A 76 38.25 12.23 9.97
CA ILE A 76 38.71 11.80 8.63
C ILE A 76 38.89 13.00 7.71
N ILE A 77 37.88 13.88 7.61
CA ILE A 77 37.96 15.04 6.73
C ILE A 77 38.93 16.11 7.26
N ALA A 78 39.09 16.23 8.58
CA ALA A 78 40.09 17.11 9.20
C ALA A 78 41.52 16.68 8.87
N SER A 79 41.78 15.38 8.75
CA SER A 79 43.07 14.84 8.30
C SER A 79 43.24 14.82 6.78
N GLY A 80 42.37 15.49 6.02
CA GLY A 80 42.43 15.52 4.55
C GLY A 80 42.11 14.17 3.89
N GLY A 81 41.43 13.27 4.60
CA GLY A 81 40.90 12.02 4.06
C GLY A 81 39.47 12.19 3.53
N THR A 82 38.98 11.16 2.86
CA THR A 82 37.61 11.09 2.32
C THR A 82 36.82 10.03 3.09
N ALA A 83 35.72 10.44 3.70
CA ALA A 83 34.84 9.53 4.40
C ALA A 83 33.98 8.71 3.40
N VAL A 84 33.89 7.40 3.61
CA VAL A 84 33.06 6.48 2.81
C VAL A 84 32.00 5.83 3.70
N PRO A 85 30.88 6.50 3.98
CA PRO A 85 29.76 5.91 4.68
C PRO A 85 29.19 4.70 3.92
N LEU A 86 28.94 3.60 4.63
CA LEU A 86 28.39 2.36 4.06
C LEU A 86 27.01 2.05 4.68
N ASP A 87 26.13 1.44 3.88
CA ASP A 87 24.79 1.02 4.33
C ASP A 87 24.92 -0.14 5.33
N THR A 88 24.34 0.02 6.52
CA THR A 88 24.35 -0.99 7.59
C THR A 88 23.49 -2.21 7.28
N ALA A 89 22.63 -2.14 6.26
CA ALA A 89 21.85 -3.28 5.77
C ALA A 89 22.59 -4.16 4.76
N PHE A 90 23.81 -3.78 4.33
CA PHE A 90 24.57 -4.58 3.38
C PHE A 90 25.19 -5.83 4.00
N HIS A 91 25.19 -6.92 3.22
CA HIS A 91 25.90 -8.14 3.54
C HIS A 91 27.42 -7.99 3.30
N ALA A 92 28.20 -8.90 3.88
CA ALA A 92 29.66 -8.81 3.88
C ALA A 92 30.28 -8.77 2.48
N ASP A 93 29.70 -9.48 1.51
CA ASP A 93 30.12 -9.48 0.10
C ASP A 93 29.91 -8.12 -0.58
N GLN A 94 28.78 -7.47 -0.30
CA GLN A 94 28.47 -6.13 -0.78
C GLN A 94 29.42 -5.10 -0.17
N VAL A 95 29.61 -5.14 1.16
CA VAL A 95 30.57 -4.30 1.87
C VAL A 95 31.98 -4.48 1.30
N ALA A 96 32.43 -5.73 1.13
CA ALA A 96 33.75 -6.03 0.56
C ALA A 96 33.92 -5.46 -0.86
N THR A 97 32.84 -5.47 -1.65
CA THR A 97 32.84 -4.90 -3.01
C THR A 97 33.02 -3.39 -2.97
N LEU A 98 32.29 -2.68 -2.10
CA LEU A 98 32.42 -1.24 -1.94
C LEU A 98 33.78 -0.83 -1.35
N LEU A 99 34.32 -1.61 -0.42
CA LEU A 99 35.68 -1.38 0.12
C LEU A 99 36.74 -1.48 -0.98
N ARG A 100 36.62 -2.45 -1.90
CA ARG A 100 37.51 -2.59 -3.05
C ARG A 100 37.35 -1.46 -4.05
N ASP A 101 36.11 -1.14 -4.44
CA ASP A 101 35.83 -0.10 -5.43
C ASP A 101 36.30 1.29 -4.97
N SER A 102 36.02 1.63 -3.70
CA SER A 102 36.46 2.90 -3.08
C SER A 102 37.97 2.97 -2.82
N GLY A 103 38.69 1.83 -2.85
CA GLY A 103 40.08 1.78 -2.42
C GLY A 103 40.25 2.20 -0.95
N SER A 104 39.31 1.80 -0.09
CA SER A 104 39.30 2.13 1.33
C SER A 104 40.50 1.51 2.03
N SER A 105 41.24 2.32 2.81
CA SER A 105 42.44 1.87 3.53
C SER A 105 42.14 1.39 4.95
N MET A 106 40.96 1.74 5.47
CA MET A 106 40.52 1.44 6.83
C MET A 106 39.00 1.42 6.91
N LEU A 107 38.45 0.67 7.88
CA LEU A 107 37.03 0.57 8.16
C LEU A 107 36.76 0.87 9.64
N PHE A 108 35.98 1.91 9.92
CA PHE A 108 35.39 2.15 11.23
C PHE A 108 34.09 1.34 11.35
N SER A 109 33.94 0.60 12.45
CA SER A 109 32.75 -0.23 12.70
C SER A 109 32.30 -0.10 14.15
N ASP A 110 30.99 -0.13 14.39
CA ASP A 110 30.47 -0.41 15.71
C ASP A 110 30.56 -1.91 16.03
N VAL A 111 30.22 -2.28 17.26
CA VAL A 111 30.23 -3.67 17.71
C VAL A 111 29.14 -4.50 17.01
N LYS A 112 27.97 -3.89 16.75
CA LYS A 112 26.81 -4.55 16.14
C LYS A 112 27.10 -5.06 14.73
N HIS A 113 27.88 -4.31 13.94
CA HIS A 113 28.23 -4.65 12.57
C HIS A 113 29.62 -5.29 12.44
N LEU A 114 30.32 -5.55 13.56
CA LEU A 114 31.68 -6.08 13.56
C LEU A 114 31.79 -7.45 12.87
N ALA A 115 30.78 -8.32 12.99
CA ALA A 115 30.79 -9.62 12.33
C ALA A 115 30.84 -9.48 10.80
N ILE A 116 29.97 -8.63 10.25
CA ILE A 116 29.91 -8.29 8.82
C ILE A 116 31.22 -7.62 8.39
N ALA A 117 31.72 -6.67 9.18
CA ALA A 117 32.98 -5.99 8.91
C ALA A 117 34.17 -6.96 8.82
N ARG A 118 34.28 -7.91 9.77
CA ARG A 118 35.34 -8.94 9.80
C ARG A 118 35.29 -9.86 8.59
N GLU A 119 34.10 -10.29 8.20
CA GLU A 119 33.91 -11.12 7.02
C GLU A 119 34.28 -10.33 5.73
N ALA A 120 33.81 -9.09 5.62
CA ALA A 120 34.06 -8.25 4.46
C ALA A 120 35.54 -7.93 4.24
N VAL A 121 36.30 -7.67 5.31
CA VAL A 121 37.75 -7.42 5.23
C VAL A 121 38.57 -8.70 5.07
N GLY A 122 37.95 -9.89 5.14
CA GLY A 122 38.62 -11.19 5.36
C GLY A 122 39.67 -11.62 4.32
N LYS A 123 39.79 -10.99 3.17
CA LYS A 123 40.92 -11.25 2.23
C LYS A 123 41.74 -9.99 1.93
N SER A 124 41.49 -8.90 2.63
CA SER A 124 42.09 -7.59 2.42
C SER A 124 43.12 -7.23 3.51
N THR A 125 43.90 -6.17 3.28
CA THR A 125 44.80 -5.56 4.26
C THR A 125 44.14 -4.46 5.09
N ILE A 126 42.82 -4.28 4.94
CA ILE A 126 42.07 -3.19 5.57
C ILE A 126 41.98 -3.43 7.08
N GLY A 127 42.39 -2.42 7.85
CA GLY A 127 42.25 -2.41 9.30
C GLY A 127 40.84 -2.05 9.76
N ILE A 128 40.37 -2.70 10.83
CA ILE A 128 39.13 -2.32 11.51
C ILE A 128 39.45 -1.45 12.73
N VAL A 129 38.76 -0.32 12.86
CA VAL A 129 38.75 0.52 14.06
C VAL A 129 37.37 0.44 14.69
N LEU A 130 37.30 0.08 15.97
CA LEU A 130 36.02 0.02 16.67
C LEU A 130 35.59 1.40 17.16
N LEU A 131 34.30 1.71 17.01
CA LEU A 131 33.74 2.90 17.62
C LEU A 131 33.78 2.80 19.16
N ASP A 132 33.57 1.62 19.75
CA ASP A 132 33.58 1.41 21.20
C ASP A 132 34.44 0.19 21.59
N ALA A 133 35.05 0.22 22.78
CA ALA A 133 36.00 -0.82 23.22
C ALA A 133 35.36 -2.18 23.64
N THR A 134 34.04 -2.34 23.59
CA THR A 134 33.34 -3.51 24.15
C THR A 134 33.42 -4.77 23.26
N ASN A 135 33.92 -5.87 23.83
CA ASN A 135 34.01 -7.22 23.24
C ASN A 135 34.71 -7.31 21.86
N ALA A 136 35.93 -6.76 21.77
CA ALA A 136 36.87 -7.18 20.73
C ALA A 136 37.34 -8.62 21.01
N GLY A 137 36.54 -9.62 20.62
CA GLY A 137 36.91 -11.04 20.82
C GLY A 137 38.30 -11.35 20.27
N GLU A 138 39.03 -12.23 20.95
CA GLU A 138 40.41 -12.62 20.63
C GLU A 138 40.46 -13.42 19.32
N GLY A 139 41.21 -12.90 18.35
CA GLY A 139 41.46 -13.58 17.08
C GLY A 139 42.49 -12.81 16.23
N PRO A 140 43.12 -13.47 15.23
CA PRO A 140 44.25 -12.92 14.47
C PRO A 140 43.91 -11.69 13.58
N ARG A 141 42.63 -11.29 13.53
CA ARG A 141 42.13 -10.07 12.88
C ARG A 141 41.18 -9.28 13.79
N ALA A 142 41.54 -9.18 15.07
CA ALA A 142 40.89 -8.28 16.01
C ALA A 142 40.96 -6.82 15.50
N ALA A 143 40.10 -5.95 16.04
CA ALA A 143 40.17 -4.53 15.75
C ALA A 143 41.58 -4.00 16.05
N GLN A 144 42.16 -3.23 15.13
CA GLN A 144 43.51 -2.68 15.29
C GLN A 144 43.59 -1.75 16.49
N THR A 145 42.51 -1.02 16.75
CA THR A 145 42.32 -0.13 17.89
C THR A 145 40.83 0.20 18.05
N ASP A 146 40.52 1.02 19.03
CA ASP A 146 39.20 1.54 19.32
C ASP A 146 39.28 3.06 19.53
N LEU A 147 38.15 3.75 19.40
CA LEU A 147 38.11 5.20 19.57
C LEU A 147 38.38 5.63 21.03
N ASP A 148 38.14 4.80 22.04
CA ASP A 148 38.43 5.17 23.45
C ASP A 148 39.93 5.38 23.65
N ARG A 149 40.76 4.49 23.10
CA ARG A 149 42.23 4.65 23.10
C ARG A 149 42.68 5.87 22.31
N ILE A 150 42.04 6.14 21.16
CA ILE A 150 42.37 7.32 20.34
C ILE A 150 42.03 8.62 21.09
N PHE A 151 40.87 8.68 21.73
CA PHE A 151 40.43 9.83 22.52
C PHE A 151 41.27 10.03 23.79
N ALA A 152 41.64 8.95 24.48
CA ALA A 152 42.48 9.00 25.68
C ALA A 152 43.89 9.56 25.38
N ALA A 153 44.42 9.31 24.19
CA ALA A 153 45.68 9.90 23.74
C ALA A 153 45.57 11.40 23.37
N GLY A 154 44.34 11.94 23.30
CA GLY A 154 44.07 13.36 23.07
C GLY A 154 44.36 13.85 21.65
N SER A 155 44.15 15.15 21.41
CA SER A 155 44.37 15.81 20.12
C SER A 155 45.79 16.30 19.89
N GLY A 156 46.59 16.46 20.95
CA GLY A 156 47.96 16.98 20.88
C GLY A 156 48.05 18.31 20.12
N ASN A 157 49.08 18.46 19.29
CA ASN A 157 49.28 19.64 18.42
C ASN A 157 48.70 19.44 17.01
N PHE A 158 47.64 18.65 16.87
CA PHE A 158 47.04 18.42 15.56
C PHE A 158 46.54 19.72 14.94
N ALA A 159 46.96 19.95 13.69
CA ALA A 159 46.48 21.02 12.85
C ALA A 159 45.74 20.39 11.66
N PRO A 160 44.46 20.71 11.43
CA PRO A 160 43.72 20.23 10.28
C PRO A 160 44.45 20.57 8.97
N LEU A 161 44.47 19.62 8.03
CA LEU A 161 45.12 19.81 6.75
C LEU A 161 44.33 20.83 5.92
N SER A 162 44.98 21.96 5.59
CA SER A 162 44.40 22.97 4.71
C SER A 162 44.18 22.36 3.34
N SER A 163 42.92 22.04 3.04
CA SER A 163 42.53 21.39 1.80
C SER A 163 41.92 22.41 0.85
N ALA A 164 42.25 22.33 -0.44
CA ALA A 164 41.55 23.09 -1.47
C ALA A 164 40.07 22.65 -1.51
N GLU A 165 39.16 23.54 -1.92
CA GLU A 165 37.72 23.24 -1.99
C GLU A 165 37.37 22.03 -2.87
N ASN A 166 38.24 21.69 -3.81
CA ASN A 166 38.08 20.57 -4.73
C ASN A 166 38.51 19.20 -4.15
N VAL A 167 39.06 19.16 -2.92
CA VAL A 167 39.41 17.91 -2.25
C VAL A 167 38.14 17.19 -1.81
N LEU A 168 38.11 15.87 -2.03
CA LEU A 168 36.98 15.00 -1.67
C LEU A 168 36.82 14.88 -0.16
N ALA A 169 35.67 15.29 0.35
CA ALA A 169 35.27 15.11 1.74
C ALA A 169 34.53 13.79 1.93
N SER A 170 33.68 13.41 0.96
CA SER A 170 32.89 12.18 1.04
C SER A 170 32.76 11.47 -0.29
N LEU A 171 32.68 10.14 -0.22
CA LEU A 171 32.27 9.27 -1.30
C LEU A 171 30.99 8.53 -0.88
N LEU A 172 29.85 8.99 -1.38
CA LEU A 172 28.55 8.40 -1.04
C LEU A 172 28.11 7.43 -2.13
N TYR A 173 27.92 6.16 -1.77
CA TYR A 173 27.44 5.17 -2.73
C TYR A 173 25.92 5.24 -2.92
N THR A 174 25.48 5.38 -4.17
CA THR A 174 24.06 5.30 -4.53
C THR A 174 23.76 3.93 -5.13
N SER A 175 22.81 3.23 -4.54
CA SER A 175 22.12 2.11 -5.16
C SER A 175 21.11 2.68 -6.15
N GLY A 176 21.59 3.10 -7.32
CA GLY A 176 20.70 3.35 -8.45
C GLY A 176 19.84 2.11 -8.74
N THR A 177 18.86 2.23 -9.64
CA THR A 177 18.04 1.10 -10.13
C THR A 177 18.85 -0.01 -10.84
N THR A 178 20.17 0.11 -10.86
CA THR A 178 21.17 -0.82 -11.41
C THR A 178 21.80 -1.68 -10.31
N ALA A 179 22.19 -2.91 -10.65
CA ALA A 179 22.88 -3.83 -9.74
C ALA A 179 24.32 -3.41 -9.36
N ASP A 180 24.83 -2.30 -9.90
CA ASP A 180 26.18 -1.74 -9.67
C ASP A 180 26.08 -0.38 -8.93
N PRO A 181 26.39 -0.31 -7.61
CA PRO A 181 26.39 0.94 -6.86
C PRO A 181 27.51 1.89 -7.33
N LYS A 182 27.21 3.20 -7.42
CA LYS A 182 28.17 4.21 -7.89
C LYS A 182 28.57 5.14 -6.76
N GLY A 183 29.87 5.36 -6.56
CA GLY A 183 30.37 6.30 -5.58
C GLY A 183 30.28 7.74 -6.08
N VAL A 184 29.42 8.56 -5.49
CA VAL A 184 29.27 9.99 -5.79
C VAL A 184 30.38 10.77 -5.10
N MET A 185 31.20 11.48 -5.90
CA MET A 185 32.34 12.25 -5.40
C MET A 185 31.90 13.63 -4.92
N LEU A 186 31.92 13.84 -3.59
CA LEU A 186 31.56 15.10 -2.94
C LEU A 186 32.79 15.77 -2.33
N ALA A 187 33.11 16.96 -2.81
CA ALA A 187 34.20 17.80 -2.34
C ALA A 187 33.76 18.74 -1.20
N HIS A 188 34.72 19.30 -0.45
CA HIS A 188 34.42 20.29 0.58
C HIS A 188 33.62 21.49 0.05
N GLY A 189 33.94 21.96 -1.16
CA GLY A 189 33.18 23.05 -1.81
C GLY A 189 31.73 22.68 -2.11
N ASN A 190 31.43 21.40 -2.34
CA ASN A 190 30.05 20.93 -2.49
C ASN A 190 29.29 21.04 -1.17
N LEU A 191 29.91 20.58 -0.06
CA LEU A 191 29.30 20.66 1.28
C LEU A 191 29.07 22.12 1.71
N ILE A 192 30.02 23.01 1.45
CA ILE A 192 29.88 24.44 1.74
C ILE A 192 28.81 25.08 0.85
N GLY A 193 28.75 24.71 -0.43
CA GLY A 193 27.69 25.16 -1.34
C GLY A 193 26.30 24.85 -0.79
N GLU A 194 26.12 23.64 -0.26
CA GLU A 194 24.85 23.20 0.33
C GLU A 194 24.53 23.96 1.65
N VAL A 195 25.55 24.24 2.47
CA VAL A 195 25.42 25.09 3.67
C VAL A 195 24.86 26.47 3.30
N GLU A 196 25.43 27.13 2.29
CA GLU A 196 24.96 28.45 1.86
C GLU A 196 23.57 28.38 1.22
N ALA A 197 23.29 27.35 0.42
CA ALA A 197 22.00 27.13 -0.22
C ALA A 197 20.87 26.97 0.81
N VAL A 198 21.06 26.11 1.82
CA VAL A 198 20.04 25.80 2.83
C VAL A 198 19.87 26.92 3.85
N PHE A 199 20.94 27.59 4.29
CA PHE A 199 20.81 28.69 5.26
C PHE A 199 20.38 30.02 4.64
N GLY A 200 20.37 30.14 3.31
CA GLY A 200 19.57 31.16 2.63
C GLY A 200 18.06 30.90 2.72
N TRP A 201 17.64 29.68 3.07
CA TRP A 201 16.25 29.22 3.11
C TRP A 201 15.70 29.02 4.53
N ALA A 202 16.48 28.40 5.44
CA ALA A 202 16.09 28.20 6.83
C ALA A 202 16.98 28.97 7.80
N ASP A 203 16.32 29.52 8.82
CA ASP A 203 16.97 30.12 9.97
C ASP A 203 17.08 29.08 11.08
N ILE A 204 18.27 28.47 11.19
CA ILE A 204 18.65 27.51 12.24
C ILE A 204 19.89 28.05 12.93
N GLY A 205 19.89 28.04 14.26
CA GLY A 205 20.97 28.58 15.08
C GLY A 205 21.22 27.81 16.38
N PRO A 206 21.95 28.40 17.34
CA PRO A 206 22.38 27.72 18.56
C PRO A 206 21.26 27.32 19.52
N ASP A 207 20.07 27.89 19.37
CA ASP A 207 18.88 27.56 20.17
C ASP A 207 18.02 26.45 19.55
N ASP A 208 18.36 25.98 18.34
CA ASP A 208 17.62 24.95 17.63
C ASP A 208 18.10 23.54 17.95
N ALA A 209 17.15 22.60 17.93
CA ALA A 209 17.40 21.18 18.13
C ALA A 209 16.82 20.37 16.96
N VAL A 210 17.69 19.63 16.27
CA VAL A 210 17.34 18.81 15.12
C VAL A 210 17.27 17.35 15.52
N LEU A 211 16.17 16.68 15.19
CA LEU A 211 16.03 15.26 15.47
C LEU A 211 16.56 14.42 14.30
N GLY A 212 17.50 13.51 14.57
CA GLY A 212 18.16 12.65 13.58
C GLY A 212 17.79 11.18 13.72
N VAL A 213 16.86 10.72 12.87
CA VAL A 213 16.38 9.32 12.87
C VAL A 213 16.74 8.55 11.61
N LEU A 214 17.17 9.24 10.55
CA LEU A 214 17.56 8.63 9.30
C LEU A 214 19.03 8.19 9.34
N PRO A 215 19.45 7.12 8.64
CA PRO A 215 20.83 6.65 8.69
C PRO A 215 21.82 7.68 8.12
N LEU A 216 22.92 7.93 8.84
CA LEU A 216 23.94 8.96 8.49
C LEU A 216 24.71 8.69 7.20
N PHE A 217 24.61 7.48 6.63
CA PHE A 217 25.18 7.16 5.32
C PHE A 217 24.32 7.64 4.13
N HIS A 218 23.10 8.14 4.37
CA HIS A 218 22.26 8.77 3.35
C HIS A 218 22.47 10.29 3.31
N VAL A 219 22.54 10.87 2.12
CA VAL A 219 22.82 12.31 1.92
C VAL A 219 21.86 13.23 2.70
N LEU A 220 20.57 12.90 2.75
CA LEU A 220 19.58 13.69 3.49
C LEU A 220 19.92 13.77 4.98
N SER A 221 20.23 12.63 5.61
CA SER A 221 20.60 12.59 7.02
C SER A 221 22.00 13.18 7.24
N GLN A 222 22.94 12.90 6.34
CA GLN A 222 24.29 13.45 6.43
C GLN A 222 24.26 14.99 6.40
N MET A 223 23.44 15.60 5.55
CA MET A 223 23.28 17.05 5.56
C MET A 223 22.45 17.53 6.75
N ALA A 224 21.22 17.05 6.91
CA ALA A 224 20.27 17.61 7.88
C ALA A 224 20.59 17.24 9.34
N ASN A 225 21.23 16.10 9.60
CA ASN A 225 21.46 15.55 10.93
C ASN A 225 22.95 15.44 11.28
N LEU A 226 23.85 15.96 10.44
CA LEU A 226 25.28 16.02 10.78
C LEU A 226 25.91 17.33 10.31
N LEU A 227 25.92 17.61 9.01
CA LEU A 227 26.75 18.70 8.48
C LEU A 227 26.13 20.08 8.76
N LEU A 228 24.87 20.31 8.36
CA LEU A 228 24.24 21.63 8.46
C LEU A 228 24.17 22.15 9.92
N PRO A 229 23.67 21.38 10.92
CA PRO A 229 23.52 21.89 12.28
C PRO A 229 24.87 22.31 12.91
N LEU A 230 25.93 21.56 12.61
CA LEU A 230 27.26 21.72 13.22
C LEU A 230 28.03 22.97 12.78
N VAL A 231 27.58 23.67 11.73
CA VAL A 231 28.17 24.96 11.33
C VAL A 231 27.35 26.17 11.80
N LYS A 232 26.25 25.94 12.51
CA LYS A 232 25.35 26.98 13.06
C LYS A 232 25.16 26.93 14.57
N GLY A 233 25.84 26.04 15.26
CA GLY A 233 25.77 25.93 16.72
C GLY A 233 24.55 25.15 17.22
N ALA A 234 23.73 24.61 16.32
CA ALA A 234 22.52 23.87 16.64
C ALA A 234 22.85 22.50 17.25
N ARG A 235 21.91 21.95 18.00
CA ARG A 235 22.02 20.62 18.61
C ARG A 235 21.39 19.56 17.73
N VAL A 236 22.01 18.38 17.62
CA VAL A 236 21.40 17.20 17.00
C VAL A 236 21.10 16.14 18.05
N VAL A 237 19.90 15.56 18.01
CA VAL A 237 19.48 14.48 18.91
C VAL A 237 19.29 13.19 18.09
N TYR A 238 20.07 12.16 18.40
CA TYR A 238 19.91 10.81 17.85
C TYR A 238 19.13 9.91 18.81
N LEU A 239 18.54 8.84 18.26
CA LEU A 239 17.88 7.79 19.04
C LEU A 239 18.65 6.49 18.88
N GLU A 240 18.99 5.82 19.99
CA GLU A 240 19.59 4.48 19.92
C GLU A 240 18.62 3.45 19.34
N THR A 241 17.35 3.52 19.76
CA THR A 241 16.30 2.64 19.26
C THR A 241 15.21 3.46 18.59
N LEU A 242 15.01 3.22 17.30
CA LEU A 242 13.94 3.86 16.54
C LEU A 242 12.61 3.13 16.77
N ASN A 243 11.89 3.55 17.80
CA ASN A 243 10.50 3.13 18.02
C ASN A 243 9.61 4.35 18.28
N THR A 244 8.30 4.18 18.13
CA THR A 244 7.32 5.27 18.26
C THR A 244 7.36 5.94 19.63
N THR A 245 7.61 5.18 20.70
CA THR A 245 7.65 5.70 22.07
C THR A 245 8.84 6.63 22.26
N GLU A 246 10.03 6.18 21.90
CA GLU A 246 11.28 6.95 22.01
C GLU A 246 11.27 8.19 21.13
N LEU A 247 10.72 8.06 19.93
CA LEU A 247 10.53 9.17 19.01
C LEU A 247 9.63 10.26 19.59
N LEU A 248 8.43 9.90 20.06
CA LEU A 248 7.49 10.85 20.64
C LEU A 248 8.05 11.48 21.92
N ARG A 249 8.78 10.68 22.72
CA ARG A 249 9.50 11.16 23.90
C ARG A 249 10.54 12.21 23.51
N ALA A 250 11.33 11.96 22.47
CA ALA A 250 12.33 12.92 22.00
C ALA A 250 11.69 14.22 21.48
N LEU A 251 10.64 14.12 20.65
CA LEU A 251 9.92 15.30 20.14
C LEU A 251 9.39 16.19 21.27
N SER A 252 8.92 15.59 22.37
CA SER A 252 8.39 16.32 23.54
C SER A 252 9.49 16.81 24.49
N GLU A 253 10.37 15.94 24.97
CA GLU A 253 11.33 16.23 26.04
C GLU A 253 12.54 17.04 25.55
N ARG A 254 12.93 16.89 24.27
CA ARG A 254 14.19 17.47 23.75
C ARG A 254 14.01 18.80 23.06
N LYS A 255 12.81 19.38 23.10
CA LYS A 255 12.46 20.68 22.50
C LYS A 255 12.88 20.76 21.03
N ILE A 256 12.57 19.71 20.26
CA ILE A 256 12.93 19.63 18.84
C ILE A 256 12.28 20.79 18.07
N THR A 257 13.07 21.48 17.25
CA THR A 257 12.63 22.61 16.41
C THR A 257 12.64 22.28 14.92
N ALA A 258 13.45 21.31 14.49
CA ALA A 258 13.50 20.87 13.10
C ALA A 258 13.54 19.35 12.98
N PHE A 259 12.82 18.83 11.99
CA PHE A 259 12.78 17.39 11.71
C PHE A 259 12.63 17.12 10.21
N ALA A 260 13.68 16.56 9.62
CA ALA A 260 13.74 16.21 8.21
C ALA A 260 13.67 14.68 8.02
N VAL A 261 12.62 14.20 7.37
CA VAL A 261 12.34 12.75 7.22
C VAL A 261 11.67 12.40 5.90
N VAL A 262 11.69 11.12 5.54
CA VAL A 262 11.01 10.64 4.33
C VAL A 262 9.48 10.71 4.46
N PRO A 263 8.73 10.81 3.33
CA PRO A 263 7.26 10.87 3.31
C PRO A 263 6.53 9.82 4.15
N GLN A 264 7.07 8.59 4.21
CA GLN A 264 6.48 7.49 4.97
C GLN A 264 6.18 7.85 6.42
N PHE A 265 7.02 8.70 7.03
CA PHE A 265 6.83 9.15 8.39
C PHE A 265 5.51 9.91 8.56
N PHE A 266 5.24 10.84 7.64
CA PHE A 266 4.03 11.64 7.62
C PHE A 266 2.80 10.78 7.31
N TYR A 267 2.93 9.77 6.45
CA TYR A 267 1.84 8.83 6.15
C TYR A 267 1.41 8.05 7.41
N LEU A 268 2.35 7.54 8.20
CA LEU A 268 2.05 6.84 9.45
C LEU A 268 1.34 7.73 10.47
N ILE A 269 1.76 8.99 10.60
CA ILE A 269 1.10 9.95 11.50
C ILE A 269 -0.31 10.28 11.00
N HIS A 270 -0.45 10.57 9.70
CA HIS A 270 -1.73 10.86 9.07
C HIS A 270 -2.71 9.71 9.33
N GLU A 271 -2.31 8.48 8.99
CA GLU A 271 -3.13 7.29 9.18
C GLU A 271 -3.56 7.12 10.63
N ARG A 272 -2.65 7.30 11.59
CA ARG A 272 -2.96 7.21 13.03
C ARG A 272 -3.97 8.27 13.47
N ILE A 273 -3.83 9.52 13.04
CA ILE A 273 -4.75 10.61 13.37
C ILE A 273 -6.15 10.27 12.85
N PHE A 274 -6.28 9.92 11.57
CA PHE A 274 -7.58 9.68 10.95
C PHE A 274 -8.23 8.38 11.41
N LYS A 275 -7.45 7.31 11.72
CA LYS A 275 -7.96 6.09 12.38
C LYS A 275 -8.53 6.40 13.77
N GLU A 276 -7.84 7.19 14.59
CA GLU A 276 -8.31 7.56 15.93
C GLU A 276 -9.58 8.43 15.86
N VAL A 277 -9.69 9.32 14.88
CA VAL A 277 -10.92 10.11 14.67
C VAL A 277 -12.05 9.23 14.16
N ALA A 278 -11.77 8.29 13.25
CA ALA A 278 -12.76 7.35 12.76
C ALA A 278 -13.36 6.49 13.88
N ARG A 279 -12.51 6.04 14.82
CA ARG A 279 -12.91 5.27 16.02
C ARG A 279 -13.89 6.03 16.92
N ARG A 280 -13.86 7.36 16.93
CA ARG A 280 -14.78 8.23 17.69
C ARG A 280 -16.14 8.45 17.00
N GLY A 281 -16.33 7.88 15.80
CA GLY A 281 -17.61 7.89 15.08
C GLY A 281 -17.81 9.10 14.14
N LYS A 282 -18.97 9.10 13.44
CA LYS A 282 -19.27 10.03 12.35
C LYS A 282 -19.37 11.51 12.76
N LEU A 283 -19.77 11.77 14.01
CA LEU A 283 -19.84 13.14 14.55
C LEU A 283 -18.43 13.75 14.65
N ALA A 284 -17.47 13.00 15.19
CA ALA A 284 -16.08 13.44 15.30
C ALA A 284 -15.45 13.69 13.92
N GLN A 285 -15.69 12.80 12.95
CA GLN A 285 -15.23 12.96 11.57
C GLN A 285 -15.83 14.21 10.90
N SER A 286 -17.09 14.52 11.17
CA SER A 286 -17.75 15.70 10.61
C SER A 286 -17.24 16.99 11.26
N ALA A 287 -17.05 17.00 12.58
CA ALA A 287 -16.44 18.11 13.29
C ALA A 287 -15.01 18.39 12.80
N LEU A 288 -14.19 17.34 12.61
CA LEU A 288 -12.84 17.46 12.07
C LEU A 288 -12.85 18.14 10.68
N ARG A 289 -13.70 17.68 9.77
CA ARG A 289 -13.82 18.26 8.41
C ARG A 289 -14.21 19.74 8.43
N VAL A 290 -15.12 20.13 9.32
CA VAL A 290 -15.49 21.54 9.50
C VAL A 290 -14.31 22.36 10.01
N LEU A 291 -13.64 21.92 11.08
CA LEU A 291 -12.49 22.62 11.65
C LEU A 291 -11.32 22.74 10.66
N MET A 292 -11.06 21.68 9.89
CA MET A 292 -10.07 21.68 8.80
C MET A 292 -10.44 22.70 7.72
N SER A 293 -11.71 22.78 7.33
CA SER A 293 -12.18 23.75 6.33
C SER A 293 -12.03 25.20 6.82
N VAL A 294 -12.40 25.46 8.09
CA VAL A 294 -12.20 26.78 8.73
C VAL A 294 -10.72 27.14 8.81
N THR A 295 -9.87 26.18 9.18
CA THR A 295 -8.41 26.39 9.23
C THR A 295 -7.86 26.75 7.86
N ARG A 296 -8.23 26.02 6.80
CA ARG A 296 -7.79 26.33 5.42
C ARG A 296 -8.22 27.74 4.98
N PHE A 297 -9.44 28.15 5.31
CA PHE A 297 -9.91 29.49 5.00
C PHE A 297 -9.14 30.56 5.79
N GLY A 298 -8.96 30.37 7.10
CA GLY A 298 -8.17 31.28 7.93
C GLY A 298 -6.73 31.43 7.45
N ARG A 299 -6.11 30.33 7.01
CA ARG A 299 -4.75 30.34 6.48
C ARG A 299 -4.61 31.14 5.18
N LYS A 300 -5.62 31.15 4.31
CA LYS A 300 -5.66 32.05 3.13
C LYS A 300 -5.66 33.53 3.51
N LEU A 301 -6.13 33.86 4.70
CA LEU A 301 -6.11 35.21 5.27
C LEU A 301 -4.85 35.48 6.12
N GLY A 302 -3.87 34.58 6.11
CA GLY A 302 -2.64 34.70 6.89
C GLY A 302 -2.73 34.24 8.35
N VAL A 303 -3.86 33.63 8.78
CA VAL A 303 -4.07 33.21 10.17
C VAL A 303 -4.12 31.68 10.29
N ASN A 304 -3.19 31.09 11.04
CA ASN A 304 -3.15 29.64 11.28
C ASN A 304 -3.94 29.24 12.54
N LEU A 305 -5.27 29.12 12.41
CA LEU A 305 -6.16 28.65 13.49
C LEU A 305 -5.95 27.18 13.89
N GLY A 306 -5.29 26.39 13.05
CA GLY A 306 -5.06 24.97 13.28
C GLY A 306 -4.20 24.69 14.50
N LYS A 307 -3.25 25.58 14.84
CA LYS A 307 -2.46 25.50 16.08
C LYS A 307 -3.33 25.50 17.34
N VAL A 308 -4.50 26.16 17.29
CA VAL A 308 -5.45 26.23 18.41
C VAL A 308 -6.42 25.04 18.35
N PHE A 309 -7.09 24.84 17.23
CA PHE A 309 -8.10 23.77 17.09
C PHE A 309 -7.51 22.37 17.25
N PHE A 310 -6.27 22.18 16.81
CA PHE A 310 -5.59 20.89 16.80
C PHE A 310 -4.41 20.84 17.75
N LYS A 311 -4.45 21.60 18.85
CA LYS A 311 -3.35 21.69 19.85
C LYS A 311 -2.77 20.34 20.27
N ARG A 312 -3.60 19.31 20.45
CA ARG A 312 -3.13 17.94 20.80
C ARG A 312 -2.30 17.29 19.68
N ILE A 313 -2.67 17.52 18.42
CA ILE A 313 -1.92 17.02 17.27
C ILE A 313 -0.58 17.77 17.18
N HIS A 314 -0.59 19.10 17.33
CA HIS A 314 0.64 19.91 17.35
C HIS A 314 1.60 19.47 18.46
N HIS A 315 1.08 19.19 19.66
CA HIS A 315 1.89 18.70 20.78
C HIS A 315 2.55 17.34 20.49
N THR A 316 2.01 16.54 19.58
CA THR A 316 2.62 15.27 19.16
C THR A 316 3.95 15.49 18.40
N PHE A 317 4.10 16.63 17.72
CA PHE A 317 5.33 17.04 17.05
C PHE A 317 6.29 17.83 17.97
N GLY A 318 5.87 18.11 19.20
CA GLY A 318 6.58 18.98 20.14
C GLY A 318 6.19 20.45 20.00
N ASP A 319 6.15 21.18 21.12
CA ASP A 319 5.66 22.56 21.16
C ASP A 319 6.60 23.59 20.49
N ASN A 320 7.86 23.20 20.21
CA ASN A 320 8.88 24.07 19.64
C ASN A 320 9.12 23.82 18.14
N MET A 321 8.35 22.92 17.51
CA MET A 321 8.54 22.56 16.11
C MET A 321 8.34 23.76 15.18
N ARG A 322 9.37 24.07 14.38
CA ARG A 322 9.40 25.13 13.37
C ARG A 322 9.44 24.57 11.95
N TYR A 323 10.25 23.52 11.73
CA TYR A 323 10.49 22.98 10.40
C TYR A 323 10.20 21.48 10.35
N LEU A 324 9.14 21.09 9.64
CA LEU A 324 8.90 19.72 9.24
C LEU A 324 9.22 19.59 7.76
N VAL A 325 10.31 18.91 7.45
CA VAL A 325 10.82 18.79 6.08
C VAL A 325 10.68 17.36 5.60
N THR A 326 10.27 17.20 4.35
CA THR A 326 10.23 15.90 3.69
C THR A 326 10.95 15.87 2.37
N GLY A 327 11.65 14.78 2.09
CA GLY A 327 12.43 14.63 0.87
C GLY A 327 12.81 13.17 0.60
N GLY A 328 13.47 12.96 -0.53
CA GLY A 328 13.94 11.64 -0.96
C GLY A 328 12.91 10.83 -1.75
N SER A 329 11.62 11.15 -1.72
CA SER A 329 10.60 10.59 -2.63
C SER A 329 9.43 11.55 -2.79
N ARG A 330 8.52 11.26 -3.74
CA ARG A 330 7.28 12.02 -3.92
C ARG A 330 6.44 11.99 -2.65
N PHE A 331 5.91 13.15 -2.26
CA PHE A 331 4.95 13.30 -1.17
C PHE A 331 3.55 13.51 -1.73
N ASP A 332 2.56 12.79 -1.18
CA ASP A 332 1.17 12.87 -1.65
C ASP A 332 0.58 14.27 -1.38
N PRO A 333 0.17 15.02 -2.43
CA PRO A 333 -0.45 16.32 -2.26
C PRO A 333 -1.71 16.30 -1.39
N LYS A 334 -2.51 15.22 -1.40
CA LYS A 334 -3.72 15.08 -0.57
C LYS A 334 -3.35 15.04 0.91
N ILE A 335 -2.32 14.27 1.27
CA ILE A 335 -1.84 14.19 2.65
C ILE A 335 -1.20 15.51 3.07
N ALA A 336 -0.44 16.17 2.18
CA ALA A 336 0.06 17.52 2.42
C ALA A 336 -1.06 18.53 2.68
N LEU A 337 -2.16 18.48 1.91
CA LEU A 337 -3.34 19.33 2.10
C LEU A 337 -4.04 19.06 3.44
N ASP A 338 -4.08 17.82 3.90
CA ASP A 338 -4.64 17.46 5.20
C ASP A 338 -3.78 18.02 6.34
N PHE A 339 -2.45 17.86 6.30
CA PHE A 339 -1.55 18.47 7.28
C PHE A 339 -1.68 20.01 7.30
N TYR A 340 -1.70 20.63 6.12
CA TYR A 340 -1.92 22.07 5.99
C TYR A 340 -3.22 22.50 6.66
N ALA A 341 -4.30 21.73 6.48
CA ALA A 341 -5.61 21.95 7.08
C ALA A 341 -5.64 21.67 8.60
N LEU A 342 -4.71 20.86 9.11
CA LEU A 342 -4.44 20.70 10.55
C LEU A 342 -3.56 21.83 11.11
N GLY A 343 -3.17 22.80 10.28
CA GLY A 343 -2.31 23.92 10.67
C GLY A 343 -0.81 23.59 10.68
N ILE A 344 -0.41 22.48 10.07
CA ILE A 344 0.97 21.98 10.06
C ILE A 344 1.54 22.13 8.65
N ASP A 345 2.70 22.77 8.52
CA ASP A 345 3.38 22.91 7.25
C ASP A 345 4.45 21.82 7.12
N VAL A 346 4.22 20.90 6.18
CA VAL A 346 5.23 19.93 5.75
C VAL A 346 5.85 20.47 4.48
N LEU A 347 7.13 20.82 4.56
CA LEU A 347 7.90 21.46 3.49
C LEU A 347 8.59 20.38 2.67
N GLN A 348 8.38 20.35 1.35
CA GLN A 348 9.07 19.39 0.50
C GLN A 348 10.43 19.95 0.08
N ALA A 349 11.43 19.08 0.04
CA ALA A 349 12.75 19.38 -0.50
C ALA A 349 13.11 18.31 -1.54
N TYR A 350 13.58 18.78 -2.70
CA TYR A 350 14.06 17.93 -3.77
C TYR A 350 15.56 18.06 -3.92
N GLY A 351 16.20 16.92 -4.16
CA GLY A 351 17.64 16.79 -4.19
C GLY A 351 18.06 15.36 -4.46
N LEU A 352 19.31 15.22 -4.90
CA LEU A 352 19.96 13.95 -5.18
C LEU A 352 21.26 13.85 -4.36
N THR A 353 21.81 12.65 -4.25
CA THR A 353 23.18 12.50 -3.73
C THR A 353 24.16 13.25 -4.63
N GLU A 354 23.93 13.23 -5.93
CA GLU A 354 24.66 13.94 -6.97
C GLU A 354 24.56 15.47 -6.86
N THR A 355 23.65 16.00 -6.03
CA THR A 355 23.54 17.43 -5.70
C THR A 355 23.80 17.73 -4.24
N THR A 356 24.52 16.85 -3.52
CA THR A 356 24.90 17.08 -2.11
C THR A 356 23.71 17.28 -1.18
N GLY A 357 22.52 16.82 -1.55
CA GLY A 357 21.29 17.12 -0.81
C GLY A 357 20.35 17.98 -1.63
N ALA A 358 19.75 18.99 -0.99
CA ALA A 358 18.63 19.76 -1.50
C ALA A 358 19.06 20.77 -2.59
N ALA A 359 18.38 20.71 -3.73
CA ALA A 359 18.49 21.67 -4.81
C ALA A 359 17.29 22.63 -4.85
N CYS A 360 16.11 22.18 -4.44
CA CYS A 360 14.87 22.96 -4.37
C CYS A 360 14.15 22.66 -3.06
N ALA A 361 13.47 23.65 -2.48
CA ALA A 361 12.64 23.42 -1.29
C ALA A 361 11.47 24.42 -1.17
N ASN A 362 10.31 23.96 -0.68
CA ASN A 362 9.21 24.84 -0.31
C ASN A 362 9.62 25.77 0.83
N LEU A 363 9.17 27.02 0.80
CA LEU A 363 9.45 28.00 1.85
C LEU A 363 8.45 27.86 3.01
N PRO A 364 8.86 28.05 4.27
CA PRO A 364 7.97 27.98 5.44
C PRO A 364 6.70 28.84 5.34
N ASN A 365 6.78 29.99 4.66
CA ASN A 365 5.68 30.94 4.47
C ASN A 365 5.08 30.91 3.05
N ASP A 366 5.62 30.08 2.15
CA ASP A 366 5.17 29.92 0.77
C ASP A 366 5.27 28.44 0.36
N ASN A 367 4.44 27.63 1.04
CA ASN A 367 4.38 26.19 0.84
C ASN A 367 3.37 25.85 -0.27
N LEU A 368 3.85 25.84 -1.51
CA LEU A 368 3.08 25.41 -2.67
C LEU A 368 2.94 23.87 -2.72
N ILE A 369 1.81 23.37 -2.24
CA ILE A 369 1.47 21.94 -2.22
C ILE A 369 1.49 21.35 -3.63
N GLY A 370 2.21 20.24 -3.79
CA GLY A 370 2.39 19.53 -5.06
C GLY A 370 3.66 19.95 -5.83
N SER A 371 4.26 21.07 -5.45
CA SER A 371 5.60 21.48 -5.90
C SER A 371 6.65 21.11 -4.85
N VAL A 372 7.90 20.95 -5.27
CA VAL A 372 9.08 20.85 -4.38
C VAL A 372 9.69 22.22 -4.08
N GLY A 373 9.02 23.30 -4.47
CA GLY A 373 9.42 24.69 -4.28
C GLY A 373 10.41 25.20 -5.33
N PRO A 374 10.89 26.45 -5.16
CA PRO A 374 11.87 27.04 -6.06
C PRO A 374 13.29 26.51 -5.81
N PRO A 375 14.24 26.78 -6.74
CA PRO A 375 15.65 26.51 -6.54
C PRO A 375 16.20 27.24 -5.30
N LEU A 376 17.07 26.57 -4.55
CA LEU A 376 17.78 27.18 -3.43
C LEU A 376 18.85 28.18 -3.91
N THR A 377 19.36 28.99 -2.98
CA THR A 377 20.38 29.99 -3.27
C THR A 377 21.61 29.35 -3.93
N GLY A 378 22.04 29.90 -5.07
CA GLY A 378 23.19 29.37 -5.82
C GLY A 378 22.90 28.14 -6.68
N VAL A 379 21.63 27.73 -6.79
CA VAL A 379 21.18 26.61 -7.63
C VAL A 379 20.40 27.13 -8.83
N GLU A 380 20.75 26.63 -10.00
CA GLU A 380 20.02 26.87 -11.24
C GLU A 380 19.31 25.59 -11.70
N VAL A 381 18.09 25.75 -12.20
CA VAL A 381 17.25 24.66 -12.70
C VAL A 381 16.83 24.96 -14.12
N LYS A 382 16.92 23.97 -15.00
CA LYS A 382 16.46 24.03 -16.38
C LYS A 382 15.66 22.76 -16.71
N ILE A 383 14.63 22.92 -17.53
CA ILE A 383 13.89 21.79 -18.12
C ILE A 383 14.41 21.55 -19.54
N LEU A 384 14.90 20.35 -19.81
CA LEU A 384 15.45 19.92 -21.09
C LEU A 384 14.38 19.24 -21.94
N ASP A 385 14.35 19.56 -23.23
CA ASP A 385 13.45 18.99 -24.25
C ASP A 385 11.98 18.86 -23.80
N PRO A 386 11.36 19.94 -23.29
CA PRO A 386 10.01 19.87 -22.73
C PRO A 386 8.96 19.52 -23.79
N GLN A 387 8.11 18.53 -23.49
CA GLN A 387 7.03 18.05 -24.37
C GLN A 387 5.65 18.15 -23.68
N PRO A 388 4.56 18.45 -24.41
CA PRO A 388 3.22 18.41 -23.86
C PRO A 388 2.87 17.03 -23.28
N GLN A 389 2.23 17.01 -22.10
CA GLN A 389 1.81 15.77 -21.44
C GLN A 389 0.33 15.85 -21.03
N GLU A 390 -0.40 14.78 -21.31
CA GLU A 390 -1.83 14.66 -20.99
C GLU A 390 -2.05 14.68 -19.47
N GLY A 391 -2.86 15.63 -19.00
CA GLY A 391 -3.17 15.85 -17.58
C GLY A 391 -2.18 16.75 -16.83
N VAL A 392 -1.16 17.30 -17.50
CA VAL A 392 -0.19 18.23 -16.91
C VAL A 392 -0.35 19.61 -17.57
N PRO A 393 -0.38 20.71 -16.79
CA PRO A 393 -0.69 22.04 -17.34
C PRO A 393 0.43 22.63 -18.21
N LEU A 394 1.67 22.17 -18.03
CA LEU A 394 2.85 22.68 -18.71
C LEU A 394 3.66 21.54 -19.35
N PRO A 395 4.41 21.82 -20.44
CA PRO A 395 5.31 20.85 -21.05
C PRO A 395 6.33 20.28 -20.04
N VAL A 396 6.49 18.96 -20.03
CA VAL A 396 7.35 18.19 -19.12
C VAL A 396 8.63 17.80 -19.85
N GLY A 397 9.77 17.95 -19.18
CA GLY A 397 11.07 17.56 -19.70
C GLY A 397 12.03 17.07 -18.60
N GLU A 398 13.26 16.75 -18.96
CA GLU A 398 14.28 16.32 -18.00
C GLU A 398 14.80 17.50 -17.17
N ILE A 399 14.82 17.33 -15.85
CA ILE A 399 15.31 18.33 -14.93
C ILE A 399 16.85 18.31 -15.01
N ALA A 400 17.44 19.48 -15.29
CA ALA A 400 18.86 19.71 -15.23
C ALA A 400 19.19 20.72 -14.14
N LEU A 401 20.23 20.43 -13.36
CA LEU A 401 20.65 21.22 -12.21
C LEU A 401 22.08 21.71 -12.38
N ARG A 402 22.35 22.96 -11.99
CA ARG A 402 23.71 23.52 -11.95
C ARG A 402 23.91 24.29 -10.66
N GLY A 403 25.11 24.21 -10.09
CA GLY A 403 25.49 24.93 -8.88
C GLY A 403 26.70 24.28 -8.21
N THR A 404 27.21 24.94 -7.18
CA THR A 404 28.32 24.39 -6.36
C THR A 404 27.95 23.09 -5.65
N ILE A 405 26.65 22.80 -5.50
CA ILE A 405 26.14 21.57 -4.87
C ILE A 405 26.29 20.33 -5.77
N VAL A 406 26.53 20.50 -7.08
CA VAL A 406 26.66 19.39 -8.03
C VAL A 406 27.97 18.63 -7.80
N MET A 407 27.89 17.30 -7.75
CA MET A 407 29.02 16.39 -7.54
C MET A 407 30.16 16.61 -8.55
N LYS A 408 31.36 16.12 -8.21
CA LYS A 408 32.49 16.10 -9.17
C LYS A 408 32.36 15.00 -10.24
N GLY A 409 31.55 13.97 -9.97
CA GLY A 409 31.32 12.84 -10.85
C GLY A 409 31.20 11.52 -10.08
N TYR A 410 31.15 10.41 -10.81
CA TYR A 410 31.17 9.07 -10.23
C TYR A 410 32.60 8.52 -10.17
N TRP A 411 32.97 8.02 -9.00
CA TRP A 411 34.27 7.40 -8.74
C TRP A 411 34.51 6.20 -9.64
N ASN A 412 35.68 6.14 -10.28
CA ASN A 412 36.07 5.08 -11.22
C ASN A 412 35.05 4.79 -12.33
N ARG A 413 34.26 5.80 -12.74
CA ARG A 413 33.21 5.67 -13.77
C ARG A 413 33.14 6.94 -14.66
N PRO A 414 34.18 7.24 -15.47
CA PRO A 414 34.21 8.45 -16.30
C PRO A 414 33.11 8.48 -17.36
N GLU A 415 32.76 7.33 -17.96
CA GLU A 415 31.68 7.23 -18.95
C GLU A 415 30.32 7.58 -18.34
N ALA A 416 29.97 6.93 -17.22
CA ALA A 416 28.73 7.25 -16.50
C ALA A 416 28.69 8.69 -15.99
N THR A 417 29.86 9.30 -15.75
CA THR A 417 29.96 10.72 -15.37
C THR A 417 29.64 11.62 -16.57
N ALA A 418 30.23 11.36 -17.73
CA ALA A 418 29.99 12.13 -18.96
C ALA A 418 28.54 12.00 -19.47
N GLU A 419 27.86 10.89 -19.16
CA GLU A 419 26.44 10.73 -19.49
C GLU A 419 25.54 11.74 -18.79
N VAL A 420 25.85 12.07 -17.52
CA VAL A 420 24.99 12.89 -16.66
C VAL A 420 25.52 14.30 -16.39
N LEU A 421 26.83 14.52 -16.47
CA LEU A 421 27.45 15.85 -16.32
C LEU A 421 27.86 16.40 -17.69
N LYS A 422 27.21 17.47 -18.13
CA LYS A 422 27.44 18.13 -19.44
C LYS A 422 27.48 19.64 -19.26
N ASP A 423 28.60 20.27 -19.62
CA ASP A 423 28.79 21.72 -19.53
C ASP A 423 28.42 22.33 -18.15
N GLY A 424 28.75 21.60 -17.07
CA GLY A 424 28.45 21.99 -15.69
C GLY A 424 27.01 21.73 -15.23
N TRP A 425 26.16 21.18 -16.09
CA TRP A 425 24.79 20.74 -15.76
C TRP A 425 24.76 19.25 -15.42
N LEU A 426 24.09 18.92 -14.32
CA LEU A 426 23.68 17.58 -13.96
C LEU A 426 22.31 17.27 -14.56
N TYR A 427 22.28 16.27 -15.43
CA TYR A 427 21.08 15.69 -16.01
C TYR A 427 20.57 14.67 -14.99
N THR A 428 19.51 15.03 -14.28
CA THR A 428 19.05 14.29 -13.09
C THR A 428 18.44 12.93 -13.42
N GLY A 429 17.95 12.76 -14.66
CA GLY A 429 17.07 11.66 -15.03
C GLY A 429 15.66 11.76 -14.41
N ASP A 430 15.37 12.78 -13.60
CA ASP A 430 14.03 13.08 -13.11
C ASP A 430 13.32 14.01 -14.13
N LEU A 431 12.00 13.87 -14.23
CA LEU A 431 11.15 14.60 -15.17
C LEU A 431 10.27 15.59 -14.41
N GLY A 432 10.05 16.77 -14.98
CA GLY A 432 9.27 17.82 -14.35
C GLY A 432 9.06 19.06 -15.20
N TYR A 433 8.48 20.09 -14.58
CA TYR A 433 8.29 21.40 -15.19
C TYR A 433 8.44 22.52 -14.14
N LEU A 434 8.72 23.73 -14.60
CA LEU A 434 8.72 24.95 -13.79
C LEU A 434 7.45 25.76 -14.08
N ASP A 435 6.80 26.27 -13.04
CA ASP A 435 5.71 27.24 -13.21
C ASP A 435 6.24 28.67 -13.40
N SER A 436 5.32 29.64 -13.56
CA SER A 436 5.67 31.07 -13.69
C SER A 436 6.31 31.67 -12.43
N GLY A 437 6.16 31.03 -11.27
CA GLY A 437 6.78 31.41 -10.01
C GLY A 437 8.15 30.77 -9.79
N ASN A 438 8.70 30.07 -10.80
CA ASN A 438 9.94 29.31 -10.72
C ASN A 438 9.87 28.14 -9.72
N ASN A 439 8.67 27.63 -9.42
CA ASN A 439 8.48 26.45 -8.59
C ASN A 439 8.60 25.17 -9.43
N LEU A 440 9.36 24.21 -8.92
CA LEU A 440 9.59 22.93 -9.61
C LEU A 440 8.51 21.91 -9.26
N PHE A 441 7.98 21.22 -10.26
CA PHE A 441 7.03 20.11 -10.11
C PHE A 441 7.63 18.85 -10.72
N ILE A 442 7.67 17.77 -9.95
CA ILE A 442 8.25 16.49 -10.39
C ILE A 442 7.13 15.54 -10.82
N THR A 443 7.27 14.99 -12.01
CA THR A 443 6.27 14.12 -12.65
C THR A 443 6.70 12.66 -12.71
N GLY A 444 8.00 12.37 -12.63
CA GLY A 444 8.53 11.01 -12.46
C GLY A 444 9.99 10.89 -12.90
N ARG A 445 10.39 9.71 -13.40
CA ARG A 445 11.78 9.40 -13.78
C ARG A 445 11.91 8.93 -15.22
N LYS A 446 12.82 9.52 -15.98
CA LYS A 446 13.11 9.21 -17.40
C LYS A 446 13.37 7.72 -17.66
N LYS A 447 14.11 7.05 -16.78
CA LYS A 447 14.41 5.61 -16.89
C LYS A 447 13.28 4.68 -16.45
N GLU A 448 12.28 5.21 -15.74
CA GLU A 448 11.12 4.45 -15.26
C GLU A 448 9.86 4.77 -16.07
N VAL A 449 9.94 5.70 -17.02
CA VAL A 449 8.86 5.94 -17.97
C VAL A 449 8.61 4.67 -18.76
N ILE A 450 7.37 4.18 -18.67
CA ILE A 450 6.88 3.13 -19.55
C ILE A 450 6.49 3.80 -20.86
N ILE A 451 7.19 3.49 -21.92
CA ILE A 451 6.88 3.99 -23.27
C ILE A 451 6.02 2.92 -23.94
N LEU A 452 4.77 3.25 -24.25
CA LEU A 452 3.88 2.38 -25.01
C LEU A 452 4.20 2.47 -26.51
N SER A 453 3.86 1.46 -27.31
CA SER A 453 4.04 1.38 -28.78
C SER A 453 3.38 2.52 -29.55
N ASN A 454 2.35 3.13 -28.97
CA ASN A 454 1.73 4.34 -29.52
C ASN A 454 2.55 5.62 -29.25
N GLY A 455 3.74 5.51 -28.67
CA GLY A 455 4.64 6.61 -28.33
C GLY A 455 4.27 7.39 -27.08
N LYS A 456 3.22 6.99 -26.33
CA LYS A 456 2.83 7.68 -25.10
C LYS A 456 3.71 7.26 -23.92
N ASN A 457 4.21 8.27 -23.21
CA ASN A 457 4.94 8.13 -21.96
C ASN A 457 3.98 7.95 -20.78
N ILE A 458 4.13 6.86 -20.05
CA ILE A 458 3.39 6.54 -18.84
C ILE A 458 4.34 6.55 -17.64
N TYR A 459 3.93 7.25 -16.59
CA TYR A 459 4.70 7.41 -15.37
C TYR A 459 4.13 6.48 -14.30
N PRO A 460 4.84 5.40 -13.93
CA PRO A 460 4.29 4.36 -13.04
C PRO A 460 3.76 4.92 -11.72
N GLU A 461 4.51 5.81 -11.07
CA GLU A 461 4.14 6.39 -9.77
C GLU A 461 2.81 7.18 -9.82
N GLU A 462 2.51 7.82 -10.96
CA GLU A 462 1.23 8.52 -11.16
C GLU A 462 0.08 7.52 -11.18
N VAL A 463 0.25 6.43 -11.93
CA VAL A 463 -0.74 5.37 -12.08
C VAL A 463 -0.92 4.62 -10.75
N GLU A 464 0.17 4.28 -10.07
CA GLU A 464 0.15 3.61 -8.76
C GLU A 464 -0.57 4.44 -7.71
N ALA A 465 -0.28 5.75 -7.61
CA ALA A 465 -0.95 6.64 -6.66
C ALA A 465 -2.47 6.69 -6.88
N HIS A 466 -2.92 6.61 -8.13
CA HIS A 466 -4.34 6.55 -8.47
C HIS A 466 -4.99 5.25 -8.00
N TYR A 467 -4.35 4.09 -8.23
CA TYR A 467 -4.90 2.80 -7.80
C TYR A 467 -4.80 2.56 -6.29
N LEU A 468 -3.84 3.21 -5.60
CA LEU A 468 -3.73 3.23 -4.14
C LEU A 468 -4.87 3.99 -3.44
N GLU A 469 -5.76 4.65 -4.18
CA GLU A 469 -7.01 5.16 -3.61
C GLU A 469 -7.93 4.02 -3.13
N SER A 470 -7.74 2.79 -3.62
CA SER A 470 -8.41 1.60 -3.10
C SER A 470 -7.94 1.28 -1.69
N PRO A 471 -8.84 1.21 -0.68
CA PRO A 471 -8.46 0.79 0.67
C PRO A 471 -8.08 -0.70 0.75
N TYR A 472 -8.37 -1.47 -0.30
CA TYR A 472 -8.09 -2.91 -0.38
C TYR A 472 -6.72 -3.22 -0.97
N ILE A 473 -6.05 -2.22 -1.55
CA ILE A 473 -4.68 -2.34 -2.08
C ILE A 473 -3.71 -1.75 -1.06
N LYS A 474 -2.85 -2.59 -0.49
CA LYS A 474 -1.78 -2.16 0.43
C LYS A 474 -0.61 -1.57 -0.34
N GLU A 475 -0.16 -2.26 -1.40
CA GLU A 475 0.95 -1.84 -2.25
C GLU A 475 0.65 -2.17 -3.71
N ILE A 476 1.21 -1.40 -4.63
CA ILE A 476 1.12 -1.67 -6.06
C ILE A 476 2.41 -1.24 -6.76
N CYS A 477 2.87 -2.05 -7.73
CA CYS A 477 3.97 -1.70 -8.63
C CYS A 477 3.50 -1.87 -10.08
N VAL A 478 3.44 -0.78 -10.83
CA VAL A 478 3.07 -0.74 -12.25
C VAL A 478 4.33 -0.82 -13.12
N MET A 479 4.25 -1.62 -14.19
CA MET A 479 5.31 -1.83 -15.16
C MET A 479 4.76 -2.05 -16.57
N GLY A 480 5.58 -1.79 -17.59
CA GLY A 480 5.26 -2.17 -18.96
C GLY A 480 5.58 -3.65 -19.18
N LEU A 481 4.67 -4.37 -19.84
CA LEU A 481 4.99 -5.67 -20.43
C LEU A 481 5.01 -5.54 -21.94
N GLU A 482 6.11 -5.99 -22.55
CA GLU A 482 6.19 -6.17 -24.00
C GLU A 482 5.32 -7.36 -24.40
N GLY A 483 4.43 -7.14 -25.36
CA GLY A 483 3.57 -8.20 -25.89
C GLY A 483 4.36 -9.24 -26.69
N ARG A 484 3.72 -10.41 -26.89
CA ARG A 484 4.28 -11.43 -27.78
C ARG A 484 4.25 -10.94 -29.24
N PRO A 485 5.24 -11.28 -30.08
CA PRO A 485 5.23 -10.89 -31.49
C PRO A 485 3.93 -11.37 -32.18
N GLY A 486 3.18 -10.44 -32.77
CA GLY A 486 1.93 -10.72 -33.51
C GLY A 486 0.61 -10.40 -32.80
N ASP A 487 0.63 -9.91 -31.55
CA ASP A 487 -0.56 -9.46 -30.83
C ASP A 487 -0.78 -7.94 -31.00
N PRO A 488 -1.90 -7.47 -31.60
CA PRO A 488 -2.22 -6.05 -31.76
C PRO A 488 -2.43 -5.28 -30.45
N THR A 489 -2.46 -5.97 -29.31
CA THR A 489 -2.67 -5.41 -27.96
C THR A 489 -1.38 -5.37 -27.12
N ALA A 490 -0.23 -5.45 -27.77
CA ALA A 490 1.05 -5.83 -27.16
C ALA A 490 1.52 -4.96 -25.97
N ASP A 491 1.30 -3.65 -25.95
CA ASP A 491 1.74 -2.84 -24.81
C ASP A 491 0.60 -2.54 -23.85
N ARG A 492 0.60 -3.29 -22.75
CA ARG A 492 -0.30 -3.08 -21.63
C ARG A 492 0.49 -2.81 -20.37
N LEU A 493 -0.06 -1.94 -19.53
CA LEU A 493 0.40 -1.77 -18.17
C LEU A 493 0.06 -3.03 -17.38
N HIS A 494 1.06 -3.59 -16.72
CA HIS A 494 0.93 -4.69 -15.78
C HIS A 494 1.16 -4.19 -14.36
N ALA A 495 0.41 -4.71 -13.40
CA ALA A 495 0.61 -4.37 -12.00
C ALA A 495 0.87 -5.60 -11.12
N VAL A 496 1.76 -5.45 -10.15
CA VAL A 496 1.86 -6.36 -9.01
C VAL A 496 1.12 -5.71 -7.85
N VAL A 497 0.10 -6.37 -7.32
CA VAL A 497 -0.82 -5.82 -6.30
C VAL A 497 -0.70 -6.62 -5.01
N VAL A 498 -0.50 -5.94 -3.88
CA VAL A 498 -0.49 -6.55 -2.55
C VAL A 498 -1.80 -6.21 -1.83
N PRO A 499 -2.64 -7.19 -1.44
CA PRO A 499 -3.89 -6.95 -0.72
C PRO A 499 -3.67 -6.35 0.68
N ASN A 500 -4.60 -5.49 1.09
CA ASN A 500 -4.67 -5.02 2.47
C ASN A 500 -5.51 -5.98 3.33
N PHE A 501 -4.90 -7.09 3.76
CA PHE A 501 -5.58 -8.11 4.56
C PHE A 501 -6.15 -7.60 5.89
N GLU A 502 -5.58 -6.54 6.49
CA GLU A 502 -6.13 -5.93 7.70
C GLU A 502 -7.50 -5.29 7.43
N VAL A 503 -7.62 -4.54 6.33
CA VAL A 503 -8.88 -3.90 5.93
C VAL A 503 -9.90 -4.95 5.49
N LEU A 504 -9.47 -5.97 4.74
CA LEU A 504 -10.35 -7.06 4.29
C LEU A 504 -10.96 -7.81 5.48
N LYS A 505 -10.16 -8.13 6.50
CA LYS A 505 -10.63 -8.71 7.78
C LYS A 505 -11.63 -7.81 8.49
N GLN A 506 -11.30 -6.52 8.66
CA GLN A 506 -12.18 -5.55 9.34
C GLN A 506 -13.55 -5.40 8.65
N ARG A 507 -13.58 -5.54 7.33
CA ARG A 507 -14.82 -5.42 6.53
C ARG A 507 -15.49 -6.77 6.24
N LYS A 508 -14.98 -7.88 6.79
CA LYS A 508 -15.51 -9.24 6.59
C LYS A 508 -15.61 -9.65 5.11
N ILE A 509 -14.61 -9.26 4.32
CA ILE A 509 -14.58 -9.52 2.87
C ILE A 509 -13.76 -10.78 2.61
N ALA A 510 -14.43 -11.91 2.42
CA ALA A 510 -13.75 -13.20 2.21
C ALA A 510 -13.00 -13.30 0.87
N ASN A 511 -13.42 -12.55 -0.15
CA ASN A 511 -12.92 -12.67 -1.53
C ASN A 511 -12.04 -11.46 -1.93
N ALA A 512 -10.73 -11.56 -1.71
CA ALA A 512 -9.77 -10.49 -1.95
C ALA A 512 -9.54 -10.23 -3.45
N LYS A 513 -9.50 -11.30 -4.28
CA LYS A 513 -9.20 -11.17 -5.71
C LYS A 513 -10.30 -10.43 -6.46
N GLU A 514 -11.56 -10.72 -6.15
CA GLU A 514 -12.71 -10.08 -6.77
C GLU A 514 -12.83 -8.61 -6.34
N VAL A 515 -12.62 -8.30 -5.06
CA VAL A 515 -12.70 -6.92 -4.56
C VAL A 515 -11.58 -6.05 -5.11
N ILE A 516 -10.35 -6.56 -5.18
CA ILE A 516 -9.23 -5.84 -5.82
C ILE A 516 -9.47 -5.66 -7.32
N ARG A 517 -9.95 -6.70 -8.02
CA ARG A 517 -10.34 -6.59 -9.43
C ARG A 517 -11.33 -5.45 -9.62
N PHE A 518 -12.39 -5.44 -8.81
CA PHE A 518 -13.45 -4.45 -8.86
C PHE A 518 -12.93 -3.02 -8.65
N ASP A 519 -12.07 -2.81 -7.65
CA ASP A 519 -11.50 -1.50 -7.38
C ASP A 519 -10.56 -1.03 -8.50
N ILE A 520 -9.72 -1.92 -9.04
CA ILE A 520 -8.89 -1.61 -10.22
C ILE A 520 -9.78 -1.23 -11.41
N GLU A 521 -10.83 -1.99 -11.71
CA GLU A 521 -11.74 -1.69 -12.83
C GLU A 521 -12.44 -0.34 -12.64
N ASN A 522 -12.96 -0.06 -11.44
CA ASN A 522 -13.63 1.20 -11.13
C ASN A 522 -12.68 2.40 -11.23
N LEU A 523 -11.51 2.32 -10.61
CA LEU A 523 -10.50 3.38 -10.65
C LEU A 523 -10.01 3.61 -12.08
N SER A 524 -9.92 2.55 -12.90
CA SER A 524 -9.54 2.65 -14.31
C SER A 524 -10.50 3.54 -15.14
N THR A 525 -11.77 3.66 -14.75
CA THR A 525 -12.74 4.51 -15.48
C THR A 525 -12.40 6.00 -15.42
N GLN A 526 -11.66 6.42 -14.40
CA GLN A 526 -11.23 7.80 -14.20
C GLN A 526 -9.92 8.13 -14.96
N LEU A 527 -9.26 7.11 -15.51
CA LEU A 527 -8.01 7.26 -16.26
C LEU A 527 -8.25 7.19 -17.78
N PRO A 528 -7.44 7.92 -18.57
CA PRO A 528 -7.33 7.69 -20.01
C PRO A 528 -7.01 6.23 -20.30
N SER A 529 -7.50 5.68 -21.41
CA SER A 529 -7.33 4.27 -21.78
C SER A 529 -5.88 3.79 -21.75
N THR A 530 -4.93 4.66 -22.07
CA THR A 530 -3.49 4.37 -22.09
C THR A 530 -2.84 4.30 -20.71
N LYS A 531 -3.48 4.84 -19.66
CA LYS A 531 -3.01 4.78 -18.27
C LYS A 531 -3.67 3.66 -17.45
N ARG A 532 -4.54 2.85 -18.07
CA ARG A 532 -5.26 1.76 -17.40
C ARG A 532 -4.40 0.52 -17.27
N ILE A 533 -4.44 -0.12 -16.11
CA ILE A 533 -3.84 -1.45 -15.91
C ILE A 533 -4.60 -2.45 -16.79
N GLY A 534 -3.88 -3.08 -17.73
CA GLY A 534 -4.45 -4.08 -18.64
C GLY A 534 -4.29 -5.52 -18.14
N SER A 535 -3.41 -5.75 -17.16
CA SER A 535 -3.29 -7.02 -16.46
C SER A 535 -2.63 -6.82 -15.09
N TYR A 536 -2.83 -7.73 -14.15
CA TYR A 536 -2.15 -7.68 -12.86
C TYR A 536 -1.97 -9.08 -12.27
N GLU A 537 -1.03 -9.22 -11.35
CA GLU A 537 -0.88 -10.37 -10.48
C GLU A 537 -0.99 -9.93 -9.01
N ILE A 538 -1.51 -10.80 -8.15
CA ILE A 538 -1.66 -10.52 -6.72
C ILE A 538 -0.54 -11.23 -5.98
N TRP A 539 0.22 -10.48 -5.20
CA TRP A 539 1.25 -11.01 -4.30
C TRP A 539 0.77 -10.93 -2.86
N GLN A 540 1.10 -11.94 -2.06
CA GLN A 540 0.74 -11.97 -0.65
C GLN A 540 1.80 -11.29 0.24
N GLU A 541 3.02 -11.12 -0.27
CA GLU A 541 4.14 -10.49 0.44
C GLU A 541 4.32 -9.02 0.06
N ASP A 542 4.85 -8.24 1.00
CA ASP A 542 5.21 -6.83 0.78
C ASP A 542 6.24 -6.71 -0.35
N LEU A 543 6.11 -5.66 -1.16
CA LEU A 543 6.98 -5.48 -2.31
C LEU A 543 8.42 -5.22 -1.84
N PRO A 544 9.44 -5.81 -2.50
CA PRO A 544 10.84 -5.55 -2.19
C PRO A 544 11.17 -4.05 -2.19
N ARG A 545 11.74 -3.57 -1.08
CA ARG A 545 12.07 -2.16 -0.87
C ARG A 545 13.53 -1.93 -0.47
N THR A 546 14.03 -0.72 -0.69
CA THR A 546 15.33 -0.23 -0.18
C THR A 546 15.24 0.11 1.32
N THR A 547 16.38 0.41 1.96
CA THR A 547 16.43 0.95 3.33
C THR A 547 15.65 2.27 3.49
N THR A 548 15.54 3.04 2.41
CA THR A 548 14.71 4.26 2.31
C THR A 548 13.25 3.98 1.91
N ARG A 549 12.83 2.71 1.89
CA ARG A 549 11.49 2.23 1.53
C ARG A 549 11.04 2.47 0.08
N LYS A 550 11.96 2.76 -0.85
CA LYS A 550 11.64 2.84 -2.29
C LYS A 550 11.45 1.43 -2.88
N LEU A 551 10.53 1.26 -3.83
CA LEU A 551 10.31 -0.01 -4.52
C LEU A 551 11.55 -0.40 -5.33
N LYS A 552 12.00 -1.65 -5.16
CA LYS A 552 13.04 -2.25 -6.02
C LYS A 552 12.41 -2.76 -7.31
N ARG A 553 11.93 -1.85 -8.16
CA ARG A 553 11.19 -2.16 -9.41
C ARG A 553 11.87 -3.19 -10.31
N PHE A 554 13.20 -3.14 -10.42
CA PHE A 554 13.98 -4.13 -11.19
C PHE A 554 13.88 -5.55 -10.63
N GLU A 555 13.90 -5.70 -9.30
CA GLU A 555 13.73 -6.99 -8.63
C GLU A 555 12.31 -7.53 -8.85
N ILE A 556 11.30 -6.66 -8.71
CA ILE A 556 9.90 -7.00 -8.95
C ILE A 556 9.71 -7.45 -10.40
N ALA A 557 10.20 -6.66 -11.38
CA ALA A 557 10.10 -6.99 -12.80
C ALA A 557 10.83 -8.29 -13.15
N LYS A 558 11.98 -8.58 -12.51
CA LYS A 558 12.69 -9.84 -12.68
C LYS A 558 11.88 -11.03 -12.17
N ARG A 559 11.21 -10.90 -11.02
CA ARG A 559 10.31 -11.94 -10.48
C ARG A 559 9.08 -12.15 -11.38
N VAL A 560 8.43 -11.08 -11.81
CA VAL A 560 7.29 -11.13 -12.76
C VAL A 560 7.69 -11.88 -14.04
N LYS A 561 8.84 -11.52 -14.65
CA LYS A 561 9.35 -12.19 -15.86
C LYS A 561 9.67 -13.67 -15.62
N ALA A 562 10.20 -14.02 -14.45
CA ALA A 562 10.46 -15.42 -14.10
C ALA A 562 9.15 -16.22 -13.95
N ASN A 563 8.08 -15.60 -13.47
CA ASN A 563 6.77 -16.24 -13.32
C ASN A 563 6.05 -16.43 -14.67
N GLN A 564 6.22 -15.49 -15.63
CA GLN A 564 5.57 -15.56 -16.95
C GLN A 564 5.99 -16.76 -17.82
N GLY A 565 7.14 -17.38 -17.53
CA GLY A 565 7.59 -18.61 -18.20
C GLY A 565 6.90 -19.90 -17.75
N LYS A 566 6.11 -19.84 -16.66
CA LYS A 566 5.36 -20.97 -16.11
C LYS A 566 3.86 -20.71 -16.29
N GLN A 567 3.28 -21.13 -17.41
CA GLN A 567 1.83 -21.11 -17.55
C GLN A 567 1.19 -21.95 -16.44
N GLY A 568 0.47 -21.29 -15.52
CA GLY A 568 -0.39 -21.96 -14.54
C GLY A 568 0.16 -22.15 -13.13
N ALA A 569 1.29 -21.54 -12.74
CA ALA A 569 1.77 -21.57 -11.36
C ALA A 569 1.66 -20.19 -10.70
N GLU A 570 0.52 -19.91 -10.06
CA GLU A 570 0.52 -19.05 -8.86
C GLU A 570 1.39 -19.77 -7.82
N ILE A 571 2.48 -19.13 -7.38
CA ILE A 571 3.15 -19.20 -6.08
C ILE A 571 4.64 -18.86 -6.24
N GLY A 572 5.04 -17.85 -5.47
CA GLY A 572 6.37 -17.26 -5.42
C GLY A 572 7.45 -18.18 -4.86
N THR A 573 8.67 -17.68 -4.92
CA THR A 573 9.90 -18.27 -4.39
C THR A 573 9.72 -18.80 -2.95
N GLU A 574 9.94 -20.10 -2.77
CA GLU A 574 9.71 -20.84 -1.52
C GLU A 574 10.65 -20.37 -0.40
N ARG A 575 10.09 -19.79 0.67
CA ARG A 575 10.79 -19.66 1.95
C ARG A 575 10.85 -21.02 2.65
N PRO A 576 11.97 -21.39 3.30
CA PRO A 576 12.00 -22.56 4.16
C PRO A 576 10.96 -22.41 5.28
N LEU A 577 10.25 -23.51 5.58
CA LEU A 577 9.30 -23.54 6.68
C LEU A 577 10.05 -23.34 8.00
N THR A 578 9.47 -22.55 8.91
CA THR A 578 9.97 -22.42 10.28
C THR A 578 9.84 -23.75 11.01
N GLU A 579 10.68 -23.99 12.03
CA GLU A 579 10.58 -25.19 12.88
C GLU A 579 9.18 -25.36 13.48
N GLU A 580 8.51 -24.26 13.83
CA GLU A 580 7.14 -24.26 14.32
C GLU A 580 6.12 -24.75 13.27
N ASN A 581 6.26 -24.31 12.01
CA ASN A 581 5.38 -24.75 10.93
C ASN A 581 5.63 -26.20 10.55
N LEU A 582 6.87 -26.68 10.66
CA LEU A 582 7.20 -28.10 10.50
C LEU A 582 6.55 -28.94 11.61
N ALA A 583 6.69 -28.52 12.87
CA ALA A 583 6.07 -29.18 14.00
C ALA A 583 4.53 -29.16 13.93
N TRP A 584 3.94 -28.11 13.35
CA TRP A 584 2.50 -28.05 13.08
C TRP A 584 2.06 -29.06 12.02
N LEU A 585 2.81 -29.16 10.92
CA LEU A 585 2.54 -30.15 9.86
C LEU A 585 2.63 -31.58 10.35
N ASP A 586 3.52 -31.90 11.31
CA ASP A 586 3.69 -33.26 11.81
C ASP A 586 2.53 -33.76 12.71
N GLN A 587 1.55 -32.91 13.03
CA GLN A 587 0.45 -33.28 13.92
C GLN A 587 -0.58 -34.20 13.21
N PRO A 588 -0.99 -35.34 13.80
CA PRO A 588 -1.86 -36.32 13.12
C PRO A 588 -3.26 -35.82 12.75
N ASP A 589 -3.82 -34.90 13.53
CA ASP A 589 -5.07 -34.21 13.24
C ASP A 589 -4.91 -33.18 12.11
N VAL A 590 -3.80 -32.44 12.09
CA VAL A 590 -3.46 -31.52 11.00
C VAL A 590 -3.29 -32.26 9.68
N GLN A 591 -2.61 -33.42 9.65
CA GLN A 591 -2.46 -34.20 8.42
C GLN A 591 -3.81 -34.66 7.84
N ARG A 592 -4.72 -35.12 8.70
CA ARG A 592 -6.10 -35.47 8.29
C ARG A 592 -6.87 -34.27 7.75
N ALA A 593 -6.72 -33.10 8.38
CA ALA A 593 -7.29 -31.86 7.90
C ALA A 593 -6.77 -31.46 6.52
N LEU A 594 -5.44 -31.57 6.31
CA LEU A 594 -4.80 -31.26 5.04
C LEU A 594 -5.26 -32.21 3.93
N ASP A 595 -5.50 -33.49 4.22
CA ASP A 595 -6.04 -34.43 3.24
C ASP A 595 -7.42 -34.00 2.72
N ILE A 596 -8.29 -33.50 3.59
CA ILE A 596 -9.60 -32.94 3.22
C ILE A 596 -9.43 -31.67 2.37
N ILE A 597 -8.53 -30.77 2.78
CA ILE A 597 -8.26 -29.52 2.05
C ILE A 597 -7.71 -29.83 0.64
N ARG A 598 -6.85 -30.84 0.48
CA ARG A 598 -6.35 -31.27 -0.84
C ARG A 598 -7.46 -31.75 -1.76
N GLN A 599 -8.47 -32.44 -1.21
CA GLN A 599 -9.61 -32.92 -2.00
C GLN A 599 -10.55 -31.79 -2.43
N ALA A 600 -10.66 -30.73 -1.63
CA ALA A 600 -11.50 -29.57 -1.94
C ALA A 600 -10.85 -28.57 -2.92
N GLY A 601 -9.52 -28.49 -2.96
CA GLY A 601 -8.77 -27.57 -3.83
C GLY A 601 -8.78 -27.99 -5.32
N ARG A 602 -8.78 -27.01 -6.23
CA ARG A 602 -8.74 -27.27 -7.69
C ARG A 602 -7.39 -27.80 -8.18
N ASN A 603 -6.31 -27.50 -7.45
CA ASN A 603 -4.94 -27.90 -7.79
C ASN A 603 -4.47 -29.03 -6.86
N GLN A 604 -4.85 -30.27 -7.19
CA GLN A 604 -4.46 -31.48 -6.42
C GLN A 604 -2.94 -31.77 -6.42
N ALA A 605 -2.14 -31.04 -7.22
CA ALA A 605 -0.74 -31.34 -7.50
C ALA A 605 0.28 -30.58 -6.63
N GLN A 606 -0.13 -29.68 -5.73
CA GLN A 606 0.80 -28.83 -4.96
C GLN A 606 0.82 -29.22 -3.48
N ALA A 607 2.01 -29.19 -2.86
CA ALA A 607 2.16 -29.45 -1.43
C ALA A 607 1.52 -28.31 -0.62
N LEU A 608 0.48 -28.63 0.16
CA LEU A 608 -0.17 -27.66 1.04
C LEU A 608 0.77 -27.16 2.13
N ARG A 609 0.83 -25.84 2.29
CA ARG A 609 1.60 -25.15 3.31
C ARG A 609 0.66 -24.44 4.31
N PRO A 610 1.10 -24.23 5.56
CA PRO A 610 0.28 -23.58 6.57
C PRO A 610 -0.16 -22.16 6.18
N ASP A 611 0.71 -21.44 5.46
CA ASP A 611 0.53 -20.07 5.00
C ASP A 611 -0.25 -19.94 3.69
N ASN A 612 -0.65 -21.05 3.05
CA ASN A 612 -1.42 -20.97 1.81
C ASN A 612 -2.77 -20.29 2.03
N ASN A 613 -3.10 -19.36 1.15
CA ASN A 613 -4.36 -18.65 1.15
C ASN A 613 -5.48 -19.50 0.56
N LEU A 614 -6.60 -19.60 1.28
CA LEU A 614 -7.75 -20.45 0.89
C LEU A 614 -8.35 -20.05 -0.46
N GLU A 615 -8.33 -18.76 -0.80
CA GLU A 615 -8.88 -18.25 -2.04
C GLU A 615 -7.80 -18.11 -3.11
N LEU A 616 -6.69 -17.42 -2.79
CA LEU A 616 -5.67 -17.07 -3.77
C LEU A 616 -4.82 -18.27 -4.20
N ASP A 617 -4.50 -19.18 -3.27
CA ASP A 617 -3.65 -20.34 -3.60
C ASP A 617 -4.48 -21.59 -3.90
N LEU A 618 -5.60 -21.79 -3.19
CA LEU A 618 -6.43 -23.00 -3.34
C LEU A 618 -7.64 -22.80 -4.28
N GLY A 619 -7.96 -21.56 -4.65
CA GLY A 619 -9.06 -21.23 -5.55
C GLY A 619 -10.45 -21.46 -4.96
N LEU A 620 -10.59 -21.48 -3.63
CA LEU A 620 -11.86 -21.76 -2.96
C LEU A 620 -12.72 -20.50 -2.90
N ASP A 621 -13.94 -20.59 -3.43
CA ASP A 621 -14.95 -19.55 -3.27
C ASP A 621 -15.64 -19.60 -1.88
N SER A 622 -16.49 -18.62 -1.59
CA SER A 622 -17.19 -18.53 -0.30
C SER A 622 -18.07 -19.74 0.01
N MET A 623 -18.64 -20.43 -0.99
CA MET A 623 -19.46 -21.64 -0.77
C MET A 623 -18.55 -22.83 -0.43
N GLN A 624 -17.48 -23.01 -1.22
CA GLN A 624 -16.52 -24.10 -1.04
C GLN A 624 -15.81 -24.01 0.31
N ARG A 625 -15.60 -22.80 0.84
CA ARG A 625 -15.06 -22.59 2.19
C ARG A 625 -16.00 -23.04 3.29
N VAL A 626 -17.32 -22.88 3.11
CA VAL A 626 -18.32 -23.40 4.05
C VAL A 626 -18.36 -24.92 3.99
N GLU A 627 -18.38 -25.50 2.79
CA GLU A 627 -18.33 -26.96 2.60
C GLU A 627 -17.07 -27.56 3.22
N LEU A 628 -15.93 -26.88 3.05
CA LEU A 628 -14.66 -27.27 3.64
C LEU A 628 -14.70 -27.19 5.18
N LEU A 629 -15.28 -26.13 5.76
CA LEU A 629 -15.45 -26.03 7.21
C LEU A 629 -16.27 -27.22 7.73
N VAL A 630 -17.41 -27.51 7.11
CA VAL A 630 -18.29 -28.61 7.52
C VAL A 630 -17.56 -29.95 7.43
N ALA A 631 -16.76 -30.18 6.38
CA ALA A 631 -15.97 -31.39 6.24
C ALA A 631 -14.89 -31.51 7.33
N LEU A 632 -14.22 -30.40 7.68
CA LEU A 632 -13.22 -30.37 8.74
C LEU A 632 -13.84 -30.58 10.14
N GLU A 633 -14.98 -29.96 10.43
CA GLU A 633 -15.72 -30.17 11.68
C GLU A 633 -16.15 -31.64 11.86
N GLN A 634 -16.53 -32.31 10.77
CA GLN A 634 -16.89 -33.73 10.78
C GLN A 634 -15.70 -34.64 11.09
N GLU A 635 -14.52 -34.32 10.58
CA GLU A 635 -13.32 -35.16 10.75
C GLU A 635 -12.60 -34.90 12.07
N LEU A 636 -12.47 -33.63 12.46
CA LEU A 636 -11.69 -33.22 13.64
C LEU A 636 -12.54 -33.12 14.91
N GLY A 637 -13.87 -33.02 14.78
CA GLY A 637 -14.76 -32.59 15.84
C GLY A 637 -14.69 -31.06 16.02
N GLY A 638 -15.81 -30.41 16.28
CA GLY A 638 -15.86 -28.96 16.46
C GLY A 638 -17.20 -28.36 16.04
N ASN A 639 -17.45 -27.12 16.47
CA ASN A 639 -18.59 -26.31 16.07
C ASN A 639 -18.15 -24.84 16.01
N VAL A 640 -17.72 -24.41 14.83
CA VAL A 640 -17.23 -23.08 14.55
C VAL A 640 -18.39 -22.22 14.07
N GLU A 641 -18.55 -21.04 14.66
CA GLU A 641 -19.53 -20.08 14.16
C GLU A 641 -19.17 -19.65 12.72
N GLU A 642 -20.09 -19.91 11.79
CA GLU A 642 -19.93 -19.69 10.34
C GLU A 642 -19.52 -18.24 10.00
N SER A 643 -19.94 -17.26 10.79
CA SER A 643 -19.61 -15.83 10.60
C SER A 643 -18.11 -15.53 10.73
N ARG A 644 -17.35 -16.40 11.40
CA ARG A 644 -15.90 -16.28 11.57
C ARG A 644 -15.14 -16.65 10.30
N LEU A 645 -15.74 -17.44 9.38
CA LEU A 645 -15.07 -17.87 8.16
C LEU A 645 -14.63 -16.69 7.28
N ALA A 646 -15.35 -15.57 7.28
CA ALA A 646 -15.01 -14.39 6.49
C ALA A 646 -13.72 -13.68 6.94
N GLU A 647 -13.22 -13.99 8.13
CA GLU A 647 -12.03 -13.39 8.74
C GLU A 647 -10.78 -14.28 8.61
N ILE A 648 -10.97 -15.51 8.14
CA ILE A 648 -9.94 -16.55 7.98
C ILE A 648 -9.43 -16.54 6.53
N TYR A 649 -8.12 -16.52 6.33
CA TYR A 649 -7.54 -16.45 4.98
C TYR A 649 -6.55 -17.56 4.70
N THR A 650 -5.94 -18.18 5.71
CA THR A 650 -4.91 -19.20 5.53
C THR A 650 -5.40 -20.61 5.90
N VAL A 651 -4.70 -21.62 5.39
CA VAL A 651 -4.90 -23.03 5.76
C VAL A 651 -4.74 -23.24 7.27
N ARG A 652 -3.68 -22.69 7.86
CA ARG A 652 -3.42 -22.81 9.30
C ARG A 652 -4.52 -22.18 10.13
N ASP A 653 -4.94 -20.96 9.79
CA ASP A 653 -6.01 -20.25 10.52
C ASP A 653 -7.31 -21.08 10.54
N LEU A 654 -7.66 -21.72 9.42
CA LEU A 654 -8.87 -22.55 9.33
C LEU A 654 -8.77 -23.81 10.18
N VAL A 655 -7.66 -24.54 10.06
CA VAL A 655 -7.45 -25.80 10.79
C VAL A 655 -7.35 -25.55 12.29
N ASP A 656 -6.59 -24.54 12.71
CA ASP A 656 -6.44 -24.19 14.13
C ASP A 656 -7.79 -23.74 14.72
N LEU A 657 -8.59 -22.98 13.98
CA LEU A 657 -9.93 -22.58 14.42
C LEU A 657 -10.86 -23.77 14.70
N VAL A 658 -10.87 -24.78 13.83
CA VAL A 658 -11.67 -26.00 14.03
C VAL A 658 -11.17 -26.78 15.23
N ARG A 659 -9.85 -26.92 15.37
CA ARG A 659 -9.21 -27.64 16.48
C ARG A 659 -9.46 -26.98 17.84
N GLU A 660 -9.38 -25.65 17.90
CA GLU A 660 -9.72 -24.88 19.11
C GLU A 660 -11.17 -25.12 19.53
N SER A 661 -12.10 -25.14 18.56
CA SER A 661 -13.51 -25.45 18.82
C SER A 661 -13.70 -26.90 19.30
N ALA A 662 -12.98 -27.86 18.71
CA ALA A 662 -12.95 -29.25 19.15
C ALA A 662 -12.53 -29.40 20.61
N ALA A 663 -11.44 -28.72 20.99
CA ALA A 663 -10.86 -28.76 22.33
C ALA A 663 -11.76 -28.08 23.37
N GLY A 664 -12.58 -27.11 22.97
CA GLY A 664 -13.52 -26.37 23.82
C GLY A 664 -14.73 -27.17 24.31
N GLY A 665 -14.83 -28.47 24.00
CA GLY A 665 -15.89 -29.35 24.51
C GLY A 665 -17.24 -29.21 23.81
N ALA A 666 -17.27 -28.65 22.59
CA ALA A 666 -18.47 -28.63 21.74
C ALA A 666 -18.74 -30.02 21.12
N THR A 667 -18.96 -31.04 21.96
CA THR A 667 -19.35 -32.41 21.55
C THR A 667 -20.84 -32.51 21.24
N LEU A 668 -21.32 -31.68 20.32
CA LEU A 668 -22.51 -32.03 19.55
C LEU A 668 -22.03 -32.37 18.15
N ALA A 669 -21.68 -33.64 17.96
CA ALA A 669 -21.51 -34.21 16.64
C ALA A 669 -22.81 -33.95 15.85
N ARG A 670 -22.81 -32.93 14.97
CA ARG A 670 -23.89 -32.75 14.01
C ARG A 670 -23.90 -34.02 13.15
N PRO A 671 -25.01 -34.78 13.08
CA PRO A 671 -25.09 -35.93 12.20
C PRO A 671 -24.86 -35.45 10.77
N ARG A 672 -23.99 -36.14 10.00
CA ARG A 672 -23.61 -35.89 8.59
C ARG A 672 -24.40 -34.73 7.96
N ALA A 673 -23.97 -33.50 8.23
CA ALA A 673 -24.73 -32.32 7.87
C ALA A 673 -24.48 -31.99 6.40
N GLY A 674 -25.25 -32.62 5.51
CA GLY A 674 -25.41 -32.12 4.15
C GLY A 674 -26.26 -30.84 4.15
N TRP A 675 -26.37 -30.19 2.99
CA TRP A 675 -27.29 -29.07 2.76
C TRP A 675 -28.71 -29.36 3.29
N ASP A 676 -29.15 -30.61 3.25
CA ASP A 676 -30.44 -31.03 3.81
C ASP A 676 -30.61 -30.66 5.29
N THR A 677 -29.64 -31.01 6.13
CA THR A 677 -29.68 -30.75 7.57
C THR A 677 -29.58 -29.25 7.87
N LEU A 678 -28.69 -28.55 7.17
CA LEU A 678 -28.47 -27.10 7.33
C LEU A 678 -29.72 -26.29 6.96
N LEU A 679 -30.40 -26.69 5.88
CA LEU A 679 -31.60 -26.00 5.40
C LEU A 679 -32.85 -26.37 6.20
N ARG A 680 -32.89 -27.52 6.90
CA ARG A 680 -34.02 -27.96 7.76
C ARG A 680 -33.95 -27.44 9.19
N GLU A 681 -32.81 -26.92 9.62
CA GLU A 681 -32.64 -26.34 10.95
C GLU A 681 -33.63 -25.21 11.20
N GLN A 682 -34.32 -25.24 12.34
CA GLN A 682 -35.33 -24.25 12.68
C GLN A 682 -34.67 -22.89 12.92
N THR A 683 -35.14 -21.87 12.19
CA THR A 683 -34.69 -20.49 12.38
C THR A 683 -35.43 -19.81 13.52
N THR A 684 -34.69 -19.11 14.37
CA THR A 684 -35.23 -18.21 15.40
C THR A 684 -35.22 -16.75 14.97
N ASP A 685 -34.73 -16.44 13.76
CA ASP A 685 -34.60 -15.08 13.26
C ASP A 685 -35.99 -14.44 13.06
N PRO A 686 -36.33 -13.36 13.78
CA PRO A 686 -37.61 -12.67 13.66
C PRO A 686 -37.90 -12.13 12.25
N GLU A 687 -36.87 -11.78 11.46
CA GLU A 687 -37.04 -11.29 10.09
C GLU A 687 -37.43 -12.44 9.14
N VAL A 688 -36.85 -13.63 9.34
CA VAL A 688 -37.20 -14.83 8.57
C VAL A 688 -38.57 -15.36 8.98
N LEU A 689 -38.88 -15.41 10.28
CA LEU A 689 -40.19 -15.83 10.79
C LEU A 689 -41.32 -14.92 10.28
N ALA A 690 -41.04 -13.63 10.08
CA ALA A 690 -42.00 -12.69 9.52
C ALA A 690 -42.46 -13.04 8.09
N LEU A 691 -41.72 -13.89 7.35
CA LEU A 691 -42.15 -14.39 6.03
C LEU A 691 -43.45 -15.21 6.10
N THR A 692 -43.80 -15.78 7.27
CA THR A 692 -45.07 -16.49 7.47
C THR A 692 -46.24 -15.57 7.81
N SER A 693 -45.96 -14.33 8.23
CA SER A 693 -47.00 -13.37 8.60
C SER A 693 -47.73 -12.81 7.39
N SER A 694 -49.06 -12.66 7.49
CA SER A 694 -49.90 -12.00 6.49
C SER A 694 -50.12 -10.54 6.87
N ARG A 695 -49.93 -9.62 5.92
CA ARG A 695 -50.07 -8.17 6.10
C ARG A 695 -50.89 -7.58 4.95
N PRO A 696 -52.21 -7.88 4.88
CA PRO A 696 -53.03 -7.63 3.71
C PRO A 696 -53.06 -6.15 3.29
N VAL A 697 -53.08 -5.22 4.26
CA VAL A 697 -53.09 -3.77 3.98
C VAL A 697 -51.77 -3.31 3.35
N SER A 698 -50.64 -3.72 3.94
CA SER A 698 -49.31 -3.39 3.42
C SER A 698 -49.09 -4.02 2.04
N GLU A 699 -49.51 -5.27 1.85
CA GLU A 699 -49.40 -5.98 0.57
C GLU A 699 -50.19 -5.29 -0.54
N ALA A 700 -51.44 -4.89 -0.25
CA ALA A 700 -52.28 -4.17 -1.21
C ALA A 700 -51.67 -2.81 -1.57
N PHE A 701 -51.16 -2.08 -0.58
CA PHE A 701 -50.48 -0.80 -0.81
C PHE A 701 -49.25 -0.96 -1.71
N TRP A 702 -48.35 -1.89 -1.39
CA TRP A 702 -47.13 -2.08 -2.18
C TRP A 702 -47.39 -2.66 -3.56
N PHE A 703 -48.47 -3.42 -3.74
CA PHE A 703 -48.92 -3.83 -5.05
C PHE A 703 -49.43 -2.66 -5.89
N LEU A 704 -50.19 -1.73 -5.28
CA LEU A 704 -50.58 -0.49 -5.96
C LEU A 704 -49.34 0.33 -6.38
N VAL A 705 -48.36 0.46 -5.49
CA VAL A 705 -47.07 1.12 -5.81
C VAL A 705 -46.34 0.39 -6.94
N SER A 706 -46.30 -0.94 -6.94
CA SER A 706 -45.65 -1.71 -8.01
C SER A 706 -46.35 -1.56 -9.37
N ARG A 707 -47.67 -1.30 -9.39
CA ARG A 707 -48.41 -0.92 -10.61
C ARG A 707 -48.05 0.47 -11.11
N VAL A 708 -47.84 1.43 -10.22
CA VAL A 708 -47.32 2.75 -10.61
C VAL A 708 -45.91 2.63 -11.20
N ILE A 709 -45.04 1.83 -10.59
CA ILE A 709 -43.70 1.54 -11.11
C ILE A 709 -43.80 0.91 -12.51
N ARG A 710 -44.72 -0.05 -12.70
CA ARG A 710 -44.95 -0.66 -14.02
C ARG A 710 -45.41 0.36 -15.06
N ILE A 711 -46.37 1.23 -14.74
CA ILE A 711 -46.82 2.28 -15.67
C ILE A 711 -45.66 3.20 -16.05
N ALA A 712 -44.83 3.59 -15.08
CA ALA A 712 -43.64 4.39 -15.34
C ALA A 712 -42.59 3.62 -16.18
N ALA A 713 -42.46 2.31 -16.01
CA ALA A 713 -41.59 1.46 -16.81
C ALA A 713 -42.10 1.31 -18.26
N ASP A 714 -43.40 1.16 -18.45
CA ASP A 714 -44.01 1.10 -19.78
C ASP A 714 -43.86 2.45 -20.52
N ASP A 715 -44.10 3.58 -19.83
CA ASP A 715 -44.00 4.94 -20.38
C ASP A 715 -42.55 5.38 -20.63
N ARG A 716 -41.71 5.39 -19.59
CA ARG A 716 -40.37 5.99 -19.64
C ARG A 716 -39.29 5.04 -20.14
N PHE A 717 -39.43 3.76 -19.83
CA PHE A 717 -38.43 2.74 -20.15
C PHE A 717 -38.84 1.86 -21.33
N HIS A 718 -39.98 2.11 -21.97
CA HIS A 718 -40.51 1.33 -23.09
C HIS A 718 -40.39 -0.19 -22.85
N LEU A 719 -40.80 -0.62 -21.64
CA LEU A 719 -40.62 -1.98 -21.16
C LEU A 719 -41.30 -2.99 -22.09
N ARG A 720 -40.55 -3.99 -22.57
CA ARG A 720 -41.06 -5.12 -23.34
C ARG A 720 -40.92 -6.41 -22.55
N VAL A 721 -42.03 -7.14 -22.41
CA VAL A 721 -42.07 -8.35 -21.60
C VAL A 721 -42.67 -9.52 -22.38
N ASN A 722 -41.99 -10.66 -22.33
CA ASN A 722 -42.42 -11.89 -22.99
C ASN A 722 -42.43 -13.05 -21.99
N GLY A 723 -43.36 -14.00 -22.14
CA GLY A 723 -43.37 -15.24 -21.34
C GLY A 723 -44.05 -15.12 -19.97
N LEU A 724 -44.77 -14.03 -19.68
CA LEU A 724 -45.46 -13.84 -18.38
C LEU A 724 -46.45 -14.99 -18.06
N GLU A 725 -47.05 -15.57 -19.09
CA GLU A 725 -47.94 -16.73 -19.02
C GLU A 725 -47.27 -17.99 -18.46
N LYS A 726 -45.92 -18.04 -18.44
CA LYS A 726 -45.13 -19.17 -17.92
C LYS A 726 -44.96 -19.12 -16.40
N ILE A 727 -45.34 -18.02 -15.75
CA ILE A 727 -45.27 -17.90 -14.28
C ILE A 727 -46.43 -18.68 -13.66
N PRO A 728 -46.17 -19.64 -12.74
CA PRO A 728 -47.23 -20.35 -12.04
C PRO A 728 -48.13 -19.40 -11.25
N SER A 729 -49.45 -19.60 -11.30
CA SER A 729 -50.42 -18.72 -10.61
C SER A 729 -50.41 -18.88 -9.08
N ARG A 730 -49.93 -20.04 -8.58
CA ARG A 730 -49.86 -20.43 -7.16
C ARG A 730 -48.71 -21.44 -6.97
N GLY A 731 -48.30 -21.60 -5.71
CA GLY A 731 -47.27 -22.55 -5.30
C GLY A 731 -45.87 -21.92 -5.23
N PRO A 732 -44.94 -22.55 -4.51
CA PRO A 732 -43.58 -22.04 -4.36
C PRO A 732 -42.74 -22.33 -5.62
N PHE A 733 -41.92 -21.36 -6.01
CA PHE A 733 -40.94 -21.48 -7.07
C PHE A 733 -39.85 -20.41 -6.89
N ILE A 734 -38.73 -20.57 -7.62
CA ILE A 734 -37.62 -19.62 -7.60
C ILE A 734 -37.62 -18.84 -8.92
N LEU A 735 -37.77 -17.52 -8.87
CA LEU A 735 -37.52 -16.63 -10.00
C LEU A 735 -36.00 -16.36 -10.07
N CYS A 736 -35.35 -16.93 -11.07
CA CYS A 736 -33.89 -16.91 -11.18
C CYS A 736 -33.46 -16.06 -12.38
N SER A 737 -32.90 -14.87 -12.11
CA SER A 737 -32.61 -13.85 -13.13
C SER A 737 -31.12 -13.50 -13.19
N ASN A 738 -30.58 -13.16 -14.37
CA ASN A 738 -29.36 -12.36 -14.43
C ASN A 738 -29.60 -10.98 -13.77
N HIS A 739 -28.55 -10.32 -13.26
CA HIS A 739 -28.69 -9.08 -12.47
C HIS A 739 -27.89 -7.96 -13.14
N GLN A 740 -28.52 -6.87 -13.58
CA GLN A 740 -27.85 -5.77 -14.30
C GLN A 740 -27.89 -4.43 -13.53
N SER A 741 -28.89 -4.16 -12.70
CA SER A 741 -29.11 -2.81 -12.16
C SER A 741 -29.83 -2.76 -10.81
N PHE A 742 -29.97 -1.54 -10.25
CA PHE A 742 -30.79 -1.31 -9.05
C PHE A 742 -32.30 -1.38 -9.32
N VAL A 743 -32.75 -1.24 -10.57
CA VAL A 743 -34.18 -1.24 -10.92
C VAL A 743 -34.73 -2.63 -11.22
N ASP A 744 -33.87 -3.64 -11.38
CA ASP A 744 -34.27 -5.03 -11.70
C ASP A 744 -35.36 -5.57 -10.78
N PRO A 745 -35.19 -5.61 -9.43
CA PRO A 745 -36.20 -6.18 -8.55
C PRO A 745 -37.49 -5.36 -8.51
N LEU A 746 -37.41 -4.04 -8.74
CA LEU A 746 -38.57 -3.15 -8.73
C LEU A 746 -39.47 -3.43 -9.93
N ILE A 747 -38.87 -3.54 -11.12
CA ILE A 747 -39.60 -3.81 -12.36
C ILE A 747 -40.10 -5.25 -12.39
N LEU A 748 -39.26 -6.22 -11.98
CA LEU A 748 -39.68 -7.61 -11.85
C LEU A 748 -40.92 -7.72 -10.93
N GLY A 749 -40.89 -7.08 -9.75
CA GLY A 749 -42.03 -7.04 -8.83
C GLY A 749 -43.28 -6.37 -9.41
N GLY A 750 -43.12 -5.31 -10.21
CA GLY A 750 -44.22 -4.63 -10.91
C GLY A 750 -44.95 -5.49 -11.95
N LEU A 751 -44.29 -6.53 -12.46
CA LEU A 751 -44.84 -7.44 -13.46
C LEU A 751 -45.65 -8.59 -12.86
N LEU A 752 -45.40 -8.96 -11.61
CA LEU A 752 -46.01 -10.14 -10.99
C LEU A 752 -47.54 -9.97 -10.82
N PRO A 753 -48.33 -11.04 -11.07
CA PRO A 753 -49.74 -11.08 -10.70
C PRO A 753 -49.93 -10.95 -9.19
N TRP A 754 -51.10 -10.50 -8.73
CA TRP A 754 -51.38 -10.29 -7.30
C TRP A 754 -51.07 -11.54 -6.44
N THR A 755 -51.48 -12.72 -6.91
CA THR A 755 -51.27 -13.97 -6.18
C THR A 755 -49.79 -14.30 -5.99
N VAL A 756 -48.95 -13.99 -6.97
CA VAL A 756 -47.51 -14.22 -6.92
C VAL A 756 -46.82 -13.13 -6.13
N PHE A 757 -47.16 -11.86 -6.39
CA PHE A 757 -46.57 -10.69 -5.73
C PHE A 757 -46.71 -10.78 -4.20
N ARG A 758 -47.91 -11.11 -3.72
CA ARG A 758 -48.20 -11.26 -2.29
C ARG A 758 -47.37 -12.36 -1.63
N ASP A 759 -46.96 -13.36 -2.39
CA ASP A 759 -46.21 -14.50 -1.88
C ASP A 759 -44.71 -14.39 -2.20
N THR A 760 -44.26 -13.29 -2.81
CA THR A 760 -42.86 -13.07 -3.18
C THR A 760 -42.03 -12.49 -2.04
N PHE A 761 -40.78 -12.93 -1.93
CA PHE A 761 -39.76 -12.38 -1.05
C PHE A 761 -38.37 -12.42 -1.72
N ALA A 762 -37.42 -11.68 -1.17
CA ALA A 762 -36.03 -11.67 -1.63
C ALA A 762 -35.06 -11.64 -0.45
N VAL A 763 -33.80 -12.00 -0.69
CA VAL A 763 -32.71 -11.81 0.27
C VAL A 763 -31.84 -10.64 -0.21
N GLY A 764 -31.61 -9.65 0.64
CA GLY A 764 -30.95 -8.39 0.28
C GLY A 764 -29.83 -7.99 1.25
N THR A 765 -28.85 -7.26 0.75
CA THR A 765 -27.64 -6.90 1.50
C THR A 765 -27.93 -5.91 2.64
N SER A 766 -27.19 -6.06 3.74
CA SER A 766 -27.24 -5.16 4.91
C SER A 766 -26.71 -3.75 4.61
N GLU A 767 -25.91 -3.56 3.57
CA GLU A 767 -25.46 -2.23 3.15
C GLU A 767 -26.62 -1.34 2.69
N ILE A 768 -27.59 -1.91 1.98
CA ILE A 768 -28.75 -1.17 1.44
C ILE A 768 -29.87 -1.10 2.48
N PHE A 769 -30.10 -2.19 3.21
CA PHE A 769 -31.27 -2.35 4.08
C PHE A 769 -30.95 -2.41 5.58
N GLY A 770 -29.70 -2.22 6.01
CA GLY A 770 -29.28 -2.48 7.39
C GLY A 770 -29.61 -1.40 8.41
N SER A 771 -29.99 -0.18 8.00
CA SER A 771 -30.27 0.92 8.94
C SER A 771 -31.43 1.83 8.54
N GLY A 772 -32.06 2.44 9.55
CA GLY A 772 -33.05 3.51 9.39
C GLY A 772 -34.29 3.12 8.57
N PHE A 773 -34.74 4.04 7.71
CA PHE A 773 -35.92 3.88 6.86
C PHE A 773 -35.84 2.66 5.93
N MET A 774 -34.65 2.38 5.38
CA MET A 774 -34.46 1.26 4.45
C MET A 774 -34.72 -0.09 5.15
N ARG A 775 -34.37 -0.23 6.43
CA ARG A 775 -34.69 -1.45 7.19
C ARG A 775 -36.20 -1.64 7.37
N THR A 776 -36.93 -0.56 7.62
CA THR A 776 -38.40 -0.59 7.68
C THR A 776 -39.00 -0.95 6.32
N LEU A 777 -38.45 -0.37 5.24
CA LEU A 777 -38.87 -0.65 3.87
C LEU A 777 -38.64 -2.13 3.49
N ALA A 778 -37.50 -2.71 3.87
CA ALA A 778 -37.21 -4.13 3.67
C ALA A 778 -38.30 -5.03 4.29
N ARG A 779 -38.74 -4.72 5.52
CA ARG A 779 -39.80 -5.48 6.20
C ARG A 779 -41.15 -5.36 5.50
N TRP A 780 -41.42 -4.25 4.83
CA TRP A 780 -42.66 -4.06 4.07
C TRP A 780 -42.62 -4.75 2.70
N LEU A 781 -41.46 -4.73 2.04
CA LEU A 781 -41.22 -5.41 0.75
C LEU A 781 -40.81 -6.89 0.91
N ARG A 782 -40.79 -7.42 2.15
CA ARG A 782 -40.37 -8.78 2.49
C ARG A 782 -38.98 -9.13 1.96
N VAL A 783 -38.06 -8.20 2.11
CA VAL A 783 -36.64 -8.44 1.89
C VAL A 783 -36.02 -8.87 3.21
N VAL A 784 -35.50 -10.10 3.27
CA VAL A 784 -34.73 -10.59 4.42
C VAL A 784 -33.34 -9.98 4.33
N VAL A 785 -32.91 -9.25 5.37
CA VAL A 785 -31.66 -8.50 5.35
C VAL A 785 -30.54 -9.38 5.88
N VAL A 786 -29.84 -10.05 4.97
CA VAL A 786 -28.68 -10.89 5.27
C VAL A 786 -27.58 -10.52 4.29
N ASP A 787 -26.36 -10.35 4.79
CA ASP A 787 -25.19 -10.19 3.93
C ASP A 787 -24.87 -11.52 3.24
N PRO A 788 -25.10 -11.70 1.93
CA PRO A 788 -24.97 -12.99 1.28
C PRO A 788 -23.52 -13.43 1.11
N ASP A 789 -22.57 -12.49 1.09
CA ASP A 789 -21.15 -12.79 0.91
C ASP A 789 -20.45 -13.03 2.27
N ALA A 790 -20.91 -12.37 3.34
CA ALA A 790 -20.41 -12.59 4.70
C ALA A 790 -21.18 -13.68 5.48
N ASN A 791 -22.44 -13.97 5.15
CA ASN A 791 -23.33 -14.89 5.87
C ASN A 791 -24.22 -15.71 4.90
N LEU A 792 -23.58 -16.44 4.00
CA LEU A 792 -24.22 -17.26 2.97
C LEU A 792 -25.22 -18.29 3.51
N VAL A 793 -24.88 -18.99 4.61
CA VAL A 793 -25.73 -20.04 5.19
C VAL A 793 -27.04 -19.46 5.75
N PRO A 794 -27.04 -18.38 6.58
CA PRO A 794 -28.27 -17.71 6.97
C PRO A 794 -29.15 -17.26 5.78
N ALA A 795 -28.55 -16.76 4.69
CA ALA A 795 -29.28 -16.39 3.48
C ALA A 795 -29.97 -17.61 2.83
N MET A 796 -29.26 -18.74 2.72
CA MET A 796 -29.80 -20.00 2.21
C MET A 796 -30.90 -20.58 3.12
N ARG A 797 -30.73 -20.53 4.44
CA ARG A 797 -31.76 -20.94 5.42
C ARG A 797 -33.03 -20.10 5.28
N ALA A 798 -32.91 -18.79 5.14
CA ALA A 798 -34.04 -17.90 4.91
C ALA A 798 -34.77 -18.23 3.59
N GLY A 799 -34.02 -18.49 2.53
CA GLY A 799 -34.55 -18.95 1.24
C GLY A 799 -35.36 -20.24 1.35
N ALA A 800 -34.76 -21.29 1.95
CA ALA A 800 -35.43 -22.58 2.13
C ALA A 800 -36.67 -22.48 3.02
N PHE A 801 -36.60 -21.70 4.10
CA PHE A 801 -37.73 -21.47 4.99
C PHE A 801 -38.91 -20.84 4.25
N GLY A 802 -38.68 -19.78 3.48
CA GLY A 802 -39.75 -19.13 2.69
C GLY A 802 -40.38 -20.08 1.68
N LEU A 803 -39.56 -20.81 0.91
CA LEU A 803 -40.04 -21.76 -0.10
C LEU A 803 -40.91 -22.88 0.49
N ARG A 804 -40.51 -23.46 1.63
CA ARG A 804 -41.31 -24.50 2.32
C ARG A 804 -42.65 -23.97 2.86
N HIS A 805 -42.75 -22.68 3.13
CA HIS A 805 -44.00 -22.02 3.53
C HIS A 805 -44.81 -21.48 2.34
N GLY A 806 -44.55 -22.01 1.12
CA GLY A 806 -45.33 -21.69 -0.07
C GLY A 806 -45.04 -20.31 -0.67
N ARG A 807 -43.92 -19.68 -0.31
CA ARG A 807 -43.50 -18.38 -0.86
C ARG A 807 -42.69 -18.54 -2.16
N VAL A 808 -42.57 -17.44 -2.89
CA VAL A 808 -41.81 -17.32 -4.14
C VAL A 808 -40.53 -16.54 -3.87
N LEU A 809 -39.38 -17.13 -4.19
CA LEU A 809 -38.08 -16.49 -3.97
C LEU A 809 -37.60 -15.81 -5.25
N ILE A 810 -37.30 -14.52 -5.20
CA ILE A 810 -36.47 -13.86 -6.22
C ILE A 810 -35.01 -14.05 -5.85
N LEU A 811 -34.25 -14.67 -6.75
CA LEU A 811 -32.83 -14.95 -6.57
C LEU A 811 -32.04 -14.56 -7.80
N TYR A 812 -30.93 -13.86 -7.57
CA TYR A 812 -29.95 -13.54 -8.60
C TYR A 812 -28.73 -14.44 -8.40
N PRO A 813 -28.58 -15.53 -9.18
CA PRO A 813 -27.55 -16.55 -8.94
C PRO A 813 -26.13 -16.04 -9.21
N GLU A 814 -25.98 -14.88 -9.85
CA GLU A 814 -24.69 -14.20 -10.03
C GLU A 814 -24.10 -13.72 -8.68
N GLY A 815 -24.93 -13.54 -7.66
CA GLY A 815 -24.54 -13.04 -6.33
C GLY A 815 -24.22 -11.54 -6.29
N GLU A 816 -24.01 -10.92 -7.44
CA GLU A 816 -23.77 -9.49 -7.59
C GLU A 816 -24.42 -8.94 -8.87
N ARG A 817 -24.51 -7.61 -8.97
CA ARG A 817 -24.94 -6.93 -10.20
C ARG A 817 -23.83 -6.97 -11.25
N SER A 818 -24.20 -7.26 -12.49
CA SER A 818 -23.36 -7.16 -13.67
C SER A 818 -22.77 -5.76 -13.81
N ILE A 819 -21.52 -5.73 -14.25
CA ILE A 819 -20.67 -4.54 -14.38
C ILE A 819 -20.58 -4.04 -15.83
N ASP A 820 -21.02 -4.86 -16.79
CA ASP A 820 -20.98 -4.59 -18.23
C ASP A 820 -22.30 -4.95 -18.93
N GLY A 821 -23.30 -5.38 -18.16
CA GLY A 821 -24.59 -5.87 -18.67
C GLY A 821 -24.56 -7.32 -19.15
N MET A 822 -23.40 -7.99 -19.15
CA MET A 822 -23.30 -9.39 -19.56
C MET A 822 -23.67 -10.32 -18.39
N PRO A 823 -24.37 -11.46 -18.64
CA PRO A 823 -24.59 -12.48 -17.62
C PRO A 823 -23.27 -13.11 -17.14
N LYS A 824 -23.11 -13.24 -15.81
CA LYS A 824 -21.89 -13.77 -15.17
C LYS A 824 -21.94 -15.28 -14.92
N SER A 825 -20.97 -15.82 -14.17
CA SER A 825 -21.05 -17.17 -13.61
C SER A 825 -22.19 -17.25 -12.59
N PHE A 826 -22.93 -18.36 -12.62
CA PHE A 826 -24.04 -18.59 -11.69
C PHE A 826 -23.53 -19.46 -10.54
N LYS A 827 -23.69 -18.98 -9.31
CA LYS A 827 -23.41 -19.72 -8.07
C LYS A 827 -24.48 -20.82 -7.88
N LYS A 828 -24.10 -21.93 -7.23
CA LYS A 828 -24.94 -23.14 -7.06
C LYS A 828 -26.16 -22.96 -6.15
N GLY A 829 -26.27 -21.85 -5.41
CA GLY A 829 -27.31 -21.65 -4.38
C GLY A 829 -28.75 -21.87 -4.87
N ALA A 830 -29.08 -21.42 -6.09
CA ALA A 830 -30.41 -21.64 -6.66
C ALA A 830 -30.74 -23.14 -6.87
N ALA A 831 -29.76 -23.91 -7.35
CA ALA A 831 -29.90 -25.34 -7.59
C ALA A 831 -30.03 -26.12 -6.28
N ILE A 832 -29.21 -25.77 -5.28
CA ILE A 832 -29.28 -26.36 -3.93
C ILE A 832 -30.67 -26.13 -3.32
N LEU A 833 -31.18 -24.89 -3.32
CA LEU A 833 -32.51 -24.58 -2.81
C LEU A 833 -33.60 -25.33 -3.56
N SER A 834 -33.54 -25.36 -4.88
CA SER A 834 -34.52 -26.05 -5.73
C SER A 834 -34.60 -27.54 -5.40
N ILE A 835 -33.46 -28.23 -5.32
CA ILE A 835 -33.40 -29.67 -5.02
C ILE A 835 -33.87 -29.98 -3.59
N HIS A 836 -33.39 -29.26 -2.58
CA HIS A 836 -33.74 -29.54 -1.16
C HIS A 836 -35.12 -29.03 -0.71
N THR A 837 -35.81 -28.27 -1.57
CA THR A 837 -37.21 -27.87 -1.33
C THR A 837 -38.17 -28.42 -2.37
N GLN A 838 -37.65 -29.15 -3.38
CA GLN A 838 -38.40 -29.72 -4.49
C GLN A 838 -39.28 -28.69 -5.22
N VAL A 839 -38.78 -27.46 -5.36
CA VAL A 839 -39.48 -26.36 -6.04
C VAL A 839 -38.87 -26.09 -7.41
N PRO A 840 -39.66 -25.74 -8.43
CA PRO A 840 -39.13 -25.44 -9.76
C PRO A 840 -38.42 -24.08 -9.79
N ILE A 841 -37.46 -23.95 -10.72
CA ILE A 841 -36.80 -22.69 -11.07
C ILE A 841 -37.44 -22.14 -12.34
N ILE A 842 -37.92 -20.91 -12.30
CA ILE A 842 -38.36 -20.15 -13.47
C ILE A 842 -37.20 -19.25 -13.91
N PRO A 843 -36.52 -19.54 -15.03
CA PRO A 843 -35.44 -18.70 -15.52
C PRO A 843 -36.00 -17.39 -16.08
N VAL A 844 -35.34 -16.28 -15.76
CA VAL A 844 -35.69 -14.93 -16.22
C VAL A 844 -34.46 -14.31 -16.86
N ALA A 845 -34.62 -13.71 -18.03
CA ALA A 845 -33.58 -12.93 -18.68
C ALA A 845 -33.98 -11.47 -18.73
N ILE A 846 -33.06 -10.58 -18.35
CA ILE A 846 -33.23 -9.12 -18.41
C ILE A 846 -32.16 -8.48 -19.28
N GLU A 847 -32.54 -7.48 -20.08
CA GLU A 847 -31.61 -6.70 -20.90
C GLU A 847 -32.02 -5.22 -21.00
N GLY A 848 -31.03 -4.33 -21.08
CA GLY A 848 -31.16 -2.87 -21.14
C GLY A 848 -31.14 -2.21 -19.76
N PHE A 849 -31.17 -2.99 -18.69
CA PHE A 849 -31.22 -2.51 -17.31
C PHE A 849 -29.88 -1.89 -16.89
N TYR A 850 -28.77 -2.44 -17.38
CA TYR A 850 -27.42 -1.91 -17.12
C TYR A 850 -27.27 -0.45 -17.58
N ASP A 851 -27.84 -0.11 -18.74
CA ASP A 851 -27.80 1.25 -19.28
C ASP A 851 -28.61 2.27 -18.47
N ALA A 852 -29.58 1.79 -17.69
CA ALA A 852 -30.46 2.64 -16.89
C ALA A 852 -29.82 3.05 -15.57
N TRP A 853 -29.39 2.07 -14.77
CA TRP A 853 -28.87 2.33 -13.43
C TRP A 853 -27.84 1.28 -12.95
N PRO A 854 -26.63 1.30 -13.51
CA PRO A 854 -25.60 0.32 -13.20
C PRO A 854 -25.03 0.51 -11.79
N ARG A 855 -24.40 -0.54 -11.25
CA ARG A 855 -23.72 -0.50 -9.95
C ARG A 855 -22.61 0.55 -9.96
N GLY A 856 -22.43 1.27 -8.85
CA GLY A 856 -21.33 2.23 -8.67
C GLY A 856 -21.50 3.57 -9.39
N ARG A 857 -22.61 3.78 -10.10
CA ARG A 857 -22.94 5.07 -10.75
C ARG A 857 -24.33 5.56 -10.34
N PRO A 858 -24.58 6.88 -10.34
CA PRO A 858 -25.94 7.39 -10.21
C PRO A 858 -26.80 6.94 -11.41
N PHE A 859 -28.11 7.15 -11.32
CA PHE A 859 -29.03 6.92 -12.44
C PHE A 859 -28.50 7.59 -13.72
N GLN A 860 -28.44 6.85 -14.82
CA GLN A 860 -27.80 7.31 -16.05
C GLN A 860 -28.83 7.93 -17.00
N LYS A 861 -29.79 7.12 -17.45
CA LYS A 861 -30.81 7.51 -18.44
C LYS A 861 -32.00 6.57 -18.42
N PHE A 862 -33.09 6.99 -19.04
CA PHE A 862 -34.19 6.11 -19.38
C PHE A 862 -33.83 5.35 -20.68
N ALA A 863 -33.67 4.04 -20.58
CA ALA A 863 -33.28 3.16 -21.70
C ALA A 863 -34.35 2.08 -21.93
N PRO A 864 -34.54 1.55 -23.17
CA PRO A 864 -35.47 0.47 -23.44
C PRO A 864 -35.16 -0.79 -22.63
N LEU A 865 -36.10 -1.21 -21.78
CA LEU A 865 -35.96 -2.40 -20.92
C LEU A 865 -36.67 -3.60 -21.51
N ARG A 866 -36.06 -4.78 -21.38
CA ARG A 866 -36.57 -6.04 -21.90
C ARG A 866 -36.48 -7.14 -20.87
N MET A 867 -37.55 -7.90 -20.70
CA MET A 867 -37.59 -9.04 -19.78
C MET A 867 -38.28 -10.25 -20.43
N LYS A 868 -37.70 -11.44 -20.26
CA LYS A 868 -38.25 -12.69 -20.78
C LYS A 868 -38.27 -13.77 -19.70
N PHE A 869 -39.43 -14.39 -19.51
CA PHE A 869 -39.61 -15.54 -18.63
C PHE A 869 -39.56 -16.83 -19.45
N GLY A 870 -38.84 -17.83 -18.96
CA GLY A 870 -38.69 -19.14 -19.59
C GLY A 870 -39.54 -20.23 -18.93
N ASP A 871 -39.48 -21.43 -19.49
CA ASP A 871 -40.20 -22.59 -18.96
C ASP A 871 -39.58 -23.08 -17.65
N ALA A 872 -40.43 -23.55 -16.74
CA ALA A 872 -40.02 -24.10 -15.46
C ALA A 872 -39.00 -25.25 -15.62
N ILE A 873 -37.92 -25.18 -14.84
CA ILE A 873 -36.95 -26.25 -14.69
C ILE A 873 -37.26 -26.95 -13.37
N PHE A 874 -37.61 -28.23 -13.42
CA PHE A 874 -37.87 -29.02 -12.22
C PHE A 874 -36.57 -29.65 -11.71
N PRO A 875 -36.34 -29.65 -10.38
CA PRO A 875 -35.19 -30.31 -9.81
C PRO A 875 -35.29 -31.83 -9.95
N PRO A 876 -34.17 -32.57 -9.94
CA PRO A 876 -34.19 -34.00 -9.69
C PRO A 876 -34.73 -34.31 -8.28
N PRO A 877 -35.14 -35.57 -8.01
CA PRO A 877 -35.55 -36.00 -6.69
C PRO A 877 -34.46 -35.70 -5.64
N GLU A 878 -34.87 -35.32 -4.43
CA GLU A 878 -33.95 -34.99 -3.32
C GLU A 878 -32.98 -36.15 -3.00
N ALA A 879 -33.39 -37.40 -3.25
CA ALA A 879 -32.54 -38.58 -3.09
C ALA A 879 -31.32 -38.60 -4.05
N GLU A 880 -31.34 -37.84 -5.14
CA GLU A 880 -30.24 -37.69 -6.09
C GLU A 880 -29.38 -36.44 -5.80
N ALA A 881 -29.62 -35.74 -4.69
CA ALA A 881 -28.87 -34.55 -4.30
C ALA A 881 -27.37 -34.86 -4.16
N SER A 882 -26.57 -34.22 -5.02
CA SER A 882 -25.12 -34.39 -5.11
C SER A 882 -24.50 -33.15 -5.75
N GLU A 883 -23.18 -32.97 -5.57
CA GLU A 883 -22.46 -31.85 -6.22
C GLU A 883 -22.64 -31.84 -7.74
N ALA A 884 -22.58 -33.01 -8.37
CA ALA A 884 -22.82 -33.14 -9.81
C ALA A 884 -24.24 -32.74 -10.20
N ALA A 885 -25.24 -33.03 -9.36
CA ALA A 885 -26.63 -32.63 -9.60
C ALA A 885 -26.81 -31.10 -9.47
N TYR A 886 -26.19 -30.47 -8.46
CA TYR A 886 -26.24 -29.01 -8.29
C TYR A 886 -25.59 -28.29 -9.48
N GLU A 887 -24.43 -28.78 -9.92
CA GLU A 887 -23.70 -28.21 -11.04
C GLU A 887 -24.45 -28.38 -12.36
N LYS A 888 -24.99 -29.58 -12.63
CA LYS A 888 -25.80 -29.83 -13.82
C LYS A 888 -27.02 -28.90 -13.89
N LEU A 889 -27.76 -28.76 -12.79
CA LEU A 889 -28.96 -27.94 -12.74
C LEU A 889 -28.62 -26.45 -12.92
N ILE A 890 -27.58 -25.93 -12.26
CA ILE A 890 -27.24 -24.50 -12.40
C ILE A 890 -26.68 -24.17 -13.79
N VAL A 891 -25.95 -25.09 -14.41
CA VAL A 891 -25.49 -24.96 -15.80
C VAL A 891 -26.67 -24.90 -16.77
N GLU A 892 -27.70 -25.75 -16.57
CA GLU A 892 -28.93 -25.69 -17.37
C GLU A 892 -29.67 -24.36 -17.19
N VAL A 893 -29.84 -23.90 -15.94
CA VAL A 893 -30.46 -22.60 -15.63
C VAL A 893 -29.72 -21.47 -16.33
N LYS A 894 -28.38 -21.44 -16.21
CA LYS A 894 -27.54 -20.44 -16.88
C LYS A 894 -27.69 -20.49 -18.39
N ALA A 895 -27.63 -21.67 -19.00
CA ALA A 895 -27.78 -21.83 -20.44
C ALA A 895 -29.12 -21.29 -20.94
N ARG A 896 -30.23 -21.54 -20.22
CA ARG A 896 -31.54 -20.97 -20.59
C ARG A 896 -31.57 -19.45 -20.44
N VAL A 897 -31.05 -18.90 -19.34
CA VAL A 897 -31.03 -17.44 -19.12
C VAL A 897 -30.17 -16.75 -20.17
N VAL A 898 -28.97 -17.25 -20.46
CA VAL A 898 -28.07 -16.69 -21.48
C VAL A 898 -28.70 -16.75 -22.86
N ALA A 899 -29.28 -17.90 -23.27
CA ALA A 899 -29.93 -18.01 -24.57
C ALA A 899 -31.12 -17.04 -24.73
N MET A 900 -31.91 -16.84 -23.67
CA MET A 900 -32.99 -15.85 -23.68
C MET A 900 -32.47 -14.41 -23.71
N TRP A 901 -31.41 -14.12 -22.96
CA TRP A 901 -30.76 -12.81 -22.95
C TRP A 901 -30.16 -12.47 -24.32
N GLU A 902 -29.49 -13.42 -24.99
CA GLU A 902 -28.98 -13.24 -26.35
C GLU A 902 -30.10 -12.94 -27.36
N GLN A 903 -31.27 -13.58 -27.22
CA GLN A 903 -32.44 -13.26 -28.05
C GLN A 903 -32.98 -11.84 -27.79
N LEU A 904 -33.01 -11.42 -26.52
CA LEU A 904 -33.38 -10.05 -26.15
C LEU A 904 -32.38 -9.03 -26.70
N ARG A 905 -31.11 -9.39 -26.85
CA ARG A 905 -30.07 -8.53 -27.40
C ARG A 905 -30.05 -8.53 -28.93
N GLY A 906 -30.23 -9.68 -29.59
CA GLY A 906 -30.26 -9.81 -31.05
C GLY A 906 -31.40 -9.04 -31.70
N THR A 907 -32.51 -8.84 -30.99
CA THR A 907 -33.58 -7.91 -31.40
C THR A 907 -33.18 -6.43 -31.40
N MET A 908 -31.97 -6.06 -30.96
CA MET A 908 -31.41 -4.72 -31.16
C MET A 908 -30.85 -4.48 -32.57
N SER A 909 -30.38 -5.51 -33.30
CA SER A 909 -29.75 -5.27 -34.61
C SER A 909 -30.77 -5.05 -35.73
N THR A 910 -31.99 -5.55 -35.58
CA THR A 910 -33.06 -5.42 -36.58
C THR A 910 -33.95 -4.18 -36.40
N SER A 911 -33.89 -3.48 -35.26
CA SER A 911 -34.65 -2.23 -35.05
C SER A 911 -33.84 -0.95 -35.27
N ALA A 912 -32.55 -1.04 -35.61
CA ALA A 912 -31.74 0.12 -35.99
C ALA A 912 -31.81 0.45 -37.49
N SER A 913 -32.58 -0.32 -38.28
CA SER A 913 -32.76 -0.15 -39.72
C SER A 913 -34.23 0.07 -40.13
N ALA A 914 -35.09 0.57 -39.23
CA ALA A 914 -36.48 0.90 -39.52
C ALA A 914 -36.82 2.33 -39.11
#